data_AF-A0A3A4WMM2-F1
#
_entry.id   AF-A0A3A4WMM2-F1
#
_cell.length_a   1.000
_cell.length_b   1.000
_cell.length_c   1.000
_cell.angle_alpha   90.00
_cell.angle_beta   90.00
_cell.angle_gamma   90.00
#
_symmetry.space_group_name_H-M   'P 1'
#
loop_
_entity.id
_entity.type
_entity.pdbx_description
1 polymer ?
#
loop_
_entity_poly.entity_id
_entity_poly.type
_entity_poly.pdbx_seq_one_letter_code
_entity_poly.pdbx_strand_id
1 'polypeptide(L)'
;MESVGDGRGDGMRSGRNRIGFLFAVGLLASVMLASTPSPCQASIPDILDDPTLQLLFPAAELRDLVGYNGPRTYLFIGQNSYELRPTGGFISRVGLIRFVDGSPEIVWMKYTYELDNRYKEWVIAHPEDADPQTPPDVYYLFGTSPIWYMRDRNWWPDFKVTAQELLSIFAQEARAYNSLVPEADRIPMSEPYTGVDGVIAVDLEVGSSILGVTGAVTLDAPGKAYDGAILNAQNFGPFCQWWENSKGASEAAGFFNALADAMREKLDTAPSDKQGALAMAFVRLLSQHHMIMYSKTARNQSALERLNWAGRSPSLPGDFLHVSDANIGGRINPEEPWMGNKVNMYVRRSVGYGVTLRYDNTSRHAADVSWQNLGTTGYFDYIDDPNDPEPNYSILENAYYRGWNRLFTPASAVLDEGGSQYEGVLEDKYDAKMARRYFASWVGLNGLYPDETQTAVYQYALKYPLLSVPNGYRYRLQVQKQAGTDAEGFRLNFYSPYLFPIGAWGASGLSRSSHNVRFNGDLEYDKVIEVSLVPGVMSRPAPVIRYGRVTRFSGLMSPYHIKPVVYVDVYRRVGRRYVRERTVGVRVSTYTSTTRKYLLPYRPLGRGYYHVRTRFPARYGSKVFYSPWKTFRVI
;
A
#
# COMPACT_ATOMS: atom_id res chain seq x y z
N MET A 1 -67.33 2.97 -42.13
CA MET A 1 -67.28 1.89 -43.15
C MET A 1 -66.06 1.05 -42.84
N GLU A 2 -66.21 -0.27 -42.90
CA GLU A 2 -65.20 -1.26 -42.48
C GLU A 2 -64.32 -1.72 -43.66
N SER A 3 -63.07 -2.11 -43.35
CA SER A 3 -62.25 -3.20 -43.93
C SER A 3 -60.77 -2.90 -43.54
N VAL A 4 -60.04 -3.68 -42.74
CA VAL A 4 -59.72 -5.13 -42.68
C VAL A 4 -58.63 -5.55 -43.68
N GLY A 5 -57.52 -6.12 -43.17
CA GLY A 5 -56.36 -6.67 -43.91
C GLY A 5 -55.04 -5.99 -43.50
N ASP A 6 -54.35 -6.34 -42.41
CA ASP A 6 -53.61 -7.59 -42.08
C ASP A 6 -52.14 -7.60 -42.61
N GLY A 7 -51.22 -8.25 -41.89
CA GLY A 7 -49.82 -8.46 -42.32
C GLY A 7 -48.72 -7.85 -41.46
N ARG A 8 -47.98 -8.71 -40.73
CA ARG A 8 -46.76 -8.38 -39.94
C ARG A 8 -45.53 -8.16 -40.84
N GLY A 9 -44.52 -7.40 -40.39
CA GLY A 9 -43.16 -7.49 -40.96
C GLY A 9 -42.18 -6.36 -40.61
N ASP A 10 -41.18 -6.69 -39.78
CA ASP A 10 -39.83 -6.10 -39.68
C ASP A 10 -39.62 -4.59 -39.57
N GLY A 11 -39.53 -4.13 -38.32
CA GLY A 11 -38.90 -2.86 -37.96
C GLY A 11 -37.37 -2.93 -38.05
N MET A 12 -36.82 -2.57 -39.22
CA MET A 12 -35.36 -2.45 -39.42
C MET A 12 -34.81 -1.16 -38.76
N ARG A 13 -34.54 -1.19 -37.44
CA ARG A 13 -33.88 -0.08 -36.72
C ARG A 13 -32.39 -0.33 -36.46
N SER A 14 -31.57 0.35 -37.26
CA SER A 14 -30.23 0.86 -36.90
C SER A 14 -29.29 -0.05 -36.10
N GLY A 15 -28.64 -1.00 -36.78
CA GLY A 15 -27.33 -1.49 -36.35
C GLY A 15 -26.23 -0.49 -36.68
N ARG A 16 -25.88 0.41 -35.74
CA ARG A 16 -24.66 1.23 -35.81
C ARG A 16 -24.04 1.35 -34.42
N ASN A 17 -22.72 1.09 -34.38
CA ASN A 17 -21.75 1.42 -33.32
C ASN A 17 -22.19 1.11 -31.87
N ARG A 18 -21.91 -0.12 -31.42
CA ARG A 18 -21.89 -0.50 -30.00
C ARG A 18 -20.52 -1.11 -29.67
N ILE A 19 -19.50 -0.27 -29.48
CA ILE A 19 -18.15 -0.69 -29.07
C ILE A 19 -17.57 0.39 -28.15
N GLY A 20 -17.67 0.17 -26.84
CA GLY A 20 -17.15 1.07 -25.80
C GLY A 20 -17.10 0.36 -24.44
N PHE A 21 -16.15 0.76 -23.60
CA PHE A 21 -15.86 0.32 -22.22
C PHE A 21 -14.82 -0.81 -22.01
N LEU A 22 -15.01 -2.06 -22.45
CA LEU A 22 -14.10 -3.18 -22.07
C LEU A 22 -13.38 -3.97 -23.19
N PHE A 23 -13.25 -3.37 -24.38
CA PHE A 23 -12.18 -3.76 -25.33
C PHE A 23 -10.77 -3.74 -24.67
N ALA A 24 -10.66 -2.99 -23.57
CA ALA A 24 -9.47 -2.65 -22.84
C ALA A 24 -8.63 -3.81 -22.30
N VAL A 25 -9.26 -4.86 -21.78
CA VAL A 25 -8.53 -5.94 -21.11
C VAL A 25 -8.14 -7.06 -22.09
N GLY A 26 -8.73 -7.07 -23.30
CA GLY A 26 -8.46 -8.05 -24.35
C GLY A 26 -7.45 -7.60 -25.42
N LEU A 27 -7.30 -6.30 -25.68
CA LEU A 27 -6.48 -5.80 -26.80
C LEU A 27 -4.95 -5.86 -26.56
N LEU A 28 -4.51 -6.19 -25.35
CA LEU A 28 -3.16 -5.87 -24.90
C LEU A 28 -2.05 -6.88 -25.30
N ALA A 29 -2.40 -8.00 -25.94
CA ALA A 29 -1.43 -8.99 -26.38
C ALA A 29 -0.88 -8.75 -27.81
N SER A 30 -1.63 -8.07 -28.68
CA SER A 30 -1.24 -7.86 -30.09
C SER A 30 -0.28 -6.69 -30.32
N VAL A 31 -0.13 -5.79 -29.33
CA VAL A 31 0.69 -4.55 -29.47
C VAL A 31 2.15 -4.74 -29.05
N MET A 32 2.52 -5.84 -28.38
CA MET A 32 3.90 -6.05 -27.89
C MET A 32 4.88 -6.67 -28.90
N LEU A 33 4.43 -7.14 -30.08
CA LEU A 33 5.31 -7.72 -31.12
C LEU A 33 4.83 -7.44 -32.57
N ALA A 34 4.67 -6.18 -32.96
CA ALA A 34 4.68 -5.80 -34.38
C ALA A 34 5.11 -4.35 -34.63
N SER A 35 6.12 -4.15 -35.47
CA SER A 35 6.38 -2.87 -36.13
C SER A 35 5.33 -2.63 -37.23
N THR A 36 4.70 -1.45 -37.20
CA THR A 36 3.81 -0.76 -38.18
C THR A 36 3.71 -1.28 -39.63
N PRO A 37 2.59 -1.05 -40.38
CA PRO A 37 1.47 -0.13 -40.09
C PRO A 37 0.03 -0.71 -40.25
N SER A 38 -0.97 0.13 -39.94
CA SER A 38 -2.43 -0.04 -40.10
C SER A 38 -2.90 -0.45 -41.52
N PRO A 39 -4.18 -0.83 -41.76
CA PRO A 39 -5.35 -0.81 -40.86
C PRO A 39 -6.17 -2.12 -40.78
N CYS A 40 -6.86 -2.39 -39.67
CA CYS A 40 -7.89 -3.44 -39.65
C CYS A 40 -9.01 -3.22 -38.63
N GLN A 41 -10.25 -3.38 -39.11
CA GLN A 41 -11.48 -3.45 -38.30
C GLN A 41 -11.61 -4.86 -37.71
N ALA A 42 -10.79 -5.22 -36.73
CA ALA A 42 -10.93 -6.52 -36.05
C ALA A 42 -12.16 -6.51 -35.13
N SER A 43 -13.01 -7.55 -35.23
CA SER A 43 -14.13 -7.73 -34.33
C SER A 43 -13.70 -8.51 -33.08
N ILE A 44 -14.47 -8.43 -31.99
CA ILE A 44 -14.13 -9.08 -30.71
C ILE A 44 -13.85 -10.60 -30.85
N PRO A 45 -14.63 -11.38 -31.62
CA PRO A 45 -14.31 -12.79 -31.90
C PRO A 45 -12.91 -13.00 -32.49
N ASP A 46 -12.52 -12.20 -33.49
CA ASP A 46 -11.25 -12.37 -34.24
C ASP A 46 -10.01 -12.20 -33.35
N ILE A 47 -10.15 -11.42 -32.27
CA ILE A 47 -9.09 -11.17 -31.29
C ILE A 47 -8.95 -12.37 -30.33
N LEU A 48 -10.06 -13.01 -29.95
CA LEU A 48 -10.08 -14.03 -28.88
C LEU A 48 -9.47 -15.38 -29.30
N ASP A 49 -9.28 -15.60 -30.59
CA ASP A 49 -8.68 -16.81 -31.17
C ASP A 49 -7.17 -16.67 -31.45
N ASP A 50 -6.54 -15.55 -31.09
CA ASP A 50 -5.09 -15.35 -31.23
C ASP A 50 -4.28 -16.28 -30.28
N PRO A 51 -3.31 -17.06 -30.77
CA PRO A 51 -2.56 -18.03 -29.96
C PRO A 51 -1.63 -17.40 -28.91
N THR A 52 -1.37 -16.09 -29.00
CA THR A 52 -0.52 -15.33 -28.07
C THR A 52 -1.30 -14.83 -26.86
N LEU A 53 -2.60 -14.55 -27.01
CA LEU A 53 -3.48 -14.22 -25.86
C LEU A 53 -3.59 -15.37 -24.86
N GLN A 54 -3.51 -16.61 -25.35
CA GLN A 54 -3.52 -17.82 -24.53
C GLN A 54 -2.37 -17.88 -23.51
N LEU A 55 -1.34 -17.02 -23.63
CA LEU A 55 -0.12 -17.07 -22.83
C LEU A 55 -0.12 -16.22 -21.56
N LEU A 56 -1.01 -15.23 -21.40
CA LEU A 56 -0.98 -14.29 -20.26
C LEU A 56 -2.30 -14.16 -19.49
N PHE A 57 -3.45 -14.22 -20.16
CA PHE A 57 -4.75 -14.39 -19.50
C PHE A 57 -5.60 -15.25 -20.42
N PRO A 58 -6.13 -16.41 -19.99
CA PRO A 58 -6.89 -17.24 -20.91
C PRO A 58 -8.15 -16.47 -21.30
N ALA A 59 -8.35 -16.26 -22.60
CA ALA A 59 -9.41 -15.41 -23.15
C ALA A 59 -10.82 -15.74 -22.59
N ALA A 60 -11.06 -17.02 -22.26
CA ALA A 60 -12.27 -17.50 -21.63
C ALA A 60 -12.57 -16.85 -20.26
N GLU A 61 -11.58 -16.65 -19.39
CA GLU A 61 -11.76 -16.02 -18.07
C GLU A 61 -12.12 -14.54 -18.21
N LEU A 62 -11.50 -13.84 -19.17
CA LEU A 62 -11.85 -12.44 -19.43
C LEU A 62 -13.28 -12.35 -19.98
N ARG A 63 -13.62 -13.20 -20.95
CA ARG A 63 -14.97 -13.29 -21.49
C ARG A 63 -16.01 -13.56 -20.41
N ASP A 64 -15.68 -14.42 -19.45
CA ASP A 64 -16.55 -14.76 -18.33
C ASP A 64 -16.75 -13.59 -17.38
N LEU A 65 -15.68 -12.85 -17.05
CA LEU A 65 -15.73 -11.64 -16.19
C LEU A 65 -16.61 -10.53 -16.78
N VAL A 66 -16.66 -10.39 -18.10
CA VAL A 66 -17.44 -9.34 -18.79
C VAL A 66 -18.77 -9.84 -19.37
N GLY A 67 -19.23 -11.02 -18.95
CA GLY A 67 -20.59 -11.49 -19.19
C GLY A 67 -20.90 -12.05 -20.59
N TYR A 68 -19.89 -12.49 -21.36
CA TYR A 68 -20.12 -13.22 -22.62
C TYR A 68 -20.65 -14.65 -22.43
N ASN A 69 -20.55 -15.19 -21.22
CA ASN A 69 -21.11 -16.51 -20.85
C ASN A 69 -22.44 -16.37 -20.09
N GLY A 70 -23.15 -15.25 -20.30
CA GLY A 70 -24.30 -14.82 -19.51
C GLY A 70 -23.95 -13.69 -18.53
N PRO A 71 -24.94 -12.88 -18.09
CA PRO A 71 -24.68 -11.66 -17.33
C PRO A 71 -23.89 -11.88 -16.04
N ARG A 72 -22.99 -10.94 -15.72
CA ARG A 72 -22.27 -10.87 -14.44
C ARG A 72 -22.64 -9.61 -13.69
N THR A 73 -22.91 -9.68 -12.39
CA THR A 73 -23.19 -8.49 -11.56
C THR A 73 -22.15 -8.37 -10.45
N TYR A 74 -21.46 -7.24 -10.38
CA TYR A 74 -20.45 -6.96 -9.37
C TYR A 74 -20.94 -5.91 -8.37
N LEU A 75 -20.59 -6.12 -7.09
CA LEU A 75 -20.61 -5.04 -6.11
C LEU A 75 -19.51 -4.05 -6.50
N PHE A 76 -19.89 -2.83 -6.85
CA PHE A 76 -18.97 -1.76 -7.18
C PHE A 76 -18.76 -0.88 -5.96
N ILE A 77 -17.50 -0.52 -5.67
CA ILE A 77 -17.16 0.48 -4.66
C ILE A 77 -16.28 1.58 -5.26
N GLY A 78 -16.71 2.83 -5.08
CA GLY A 78 -15.94 4.02 -5.42
C GLY A 78 -15.25 4.55 -4.17
N GLN A 79 -13.93 4.76 -4.27
CA GLN A 79 -13.06 5.11 -3.15
C GLN A 79 -12.44 6.48 -3.33
N ASN A 80 -12.57 7.34 -2.32
CA ASN A 80 -11.86 8.61 -2.27
C ASN A 80 -10.46 8.38 -1.69
N SER A 81 -9.43 8.36 -2.55
CA SER A 81 -8.03 8.17 -2.19
C SER A 81 -7.43 9.36 -1.43
N TYR A 82 -8.07 10.53 -1.43
CA TYR A 82 -7.66 11.67 -0.61
C TYR A 82 -8.00 11.45 0.87
N GLU A 83 -8.87 10.49 1.19
CA GLU A 83 -9.06 9.92 2.52
C GLU A 83 -8.57 8.47 2.57
N LEU A 84 -7.26 8.28 2.37
CA LEU A 84 -6.65 7.00 2.06
C LEU A 84 -7.06 5.88 3.04
N ARG A 85 -7.35 4.71 2.50
CA ARG A 85 -7.62 3.46 3.24
C ARG A 85 -6.73 2.34 2.70
N PRO A 86 -6.61 1.20 3.42
CA PRO A 86 -5.75 0.09 3.03
C PRO A 86 -5.95 -0.47 1.62
N THR A 87 -7.12 -0.26 0.99
CA THR A 87 -7.44 -0.78 -0.35
C THR A 87 -7.71 0.28 -1.42
N GLY A 88 -7.47 1.57 -1.18
CA GLY A 88 -7.73 2.62 -2.18
C GLY A 88 -8.10 3.97 -1.58
N GLY A 89 -8.97 3.98 -0.58
CA GLY A 89 -9.59 5.21 -0.08
C GLY A 89 -10.87 4.95 0.70
N PHE A 90 -11.42 5.99 1.31
CA PHE A 90 -12.72 5.94 1.97
C PHE A 90 -13.80 5.55 0.97
N ILE A 91 -14.64 4.56 1.28
CA ILE A 91 -15.68 4.11 0.34
C ILE A 91 -16.85 5.09 0.43
N SER A 92 -16.86 6.08 -0.46
CA SER A 92 -17.93 7.07 -0.56
C SER A 92 -19.11 6.56 -1.39
N ARG A 93 -18.87 5.70 -2.38
CA ARG A 93 -19.91 5.18 -3.28
C ARG A 93 -19.99 3.66 -3.24
N VAL A 94 -21.21 3.15 -3.28
CA VAL A 94 -21.51 1.72 -3.42
C VAL A 94 -22.55 1.55 -4.53
N GLY A 95 -22.40 0.51 -5.35
CA GLY A 95 -23.27 0.26 -6.48
C GLY A 95 -23.30 -1.19 -6.95
N LEU A 96 -24.16 -1.47 -7.93
CA LEU A 96 -24.20 -2.71 -8.68
C LEU A 96 -23.90 -2.39 -10.15
N ILE A 97 -22.82 -2.97 -10.68
CA ILE A 97 -22.50 -2.91 -12.11
C ILE A 97 -22.73 -4.29 -12.71
N ARG A 98 -23.58 -4.35 -13.73
CA ARG A 98 -23.85 -5.56 -14.51
C ARG A 98 -23.10 -5.50 -15.83
N PHE A 99 -22.52 -6.62 -16.25
CA PHE A 99 -21.94 -6.80 -17.58
C PHE A 99 -22.78 -7.79 -18.38
N VAL A 100 -23.10 -7.42 -19.62
CA VAL A 100 -23.82 -8.25 -20.59
C VAL A 100 -23.07 -8.15 -21.92
N ASP A 101 -22.56 -9.28 -22.43
CA ASP A 101 -21.84 -9.36 -23.71
C ASP A 101 -20.70 -8.32 -23.87
N GLY A 102 -19.99 -8.03 -22.78
CA GLY A 102 -18.89 -7.04 -22.72
C GLY A 102 -19.33 -5.61 -22.41
N SER A 103 -20.62 -5.30 -22.41
CA SER A 103 -21.15 -3.95 -22.11
C SER A 103 -21.48 -3.81 -20.62
N PRO A 104 -21.01 -2.75 -19.92
CA PRO A 104 -21.43 -2.44 -18.56
C PRO A 104 -22.83 -1.81 -18.52
N GLU A 105 -23.45 -1.91 -17.35
CA GLU A 105 -24.69 -1.23 -16.97
C GLU A 105 -24.55 -0.87 -15.48
N ILE A 106 -24.65 0.42 -15.13
CA ILE A 106 -24.81 0.82 -13.73
C ILE A 106 -26.27 0.57 -13.37
N VAL A 107 -26.52 -0.51 -12.63
CA VAL A 107 -27.87 -0.97 -12.28
C VAL A 107 -28.43 -0.16 -11.11
N TRP A 108 -27.57 0.20 -10.16
CA TRP A 108 -27.89 0.94 -8.95
C TRP A 108 -26.62 1.54 -8.38
N MET A 109 -26.67 2.75 -7.82
CA MET A 109 -25.54 3.36 -7.10
C MET A 109 -26.04 4.39 -6.11
N LYS A 110 -25.45 4.44 -4.91
CA LYS A 110 -25.79 5.38 -3.84
C LYS A 110 -24.55 5.89 -3.12
N TYR A 111 -24.70 6.98 -2.37
CA TYR A 111 -23.71 7.43 -1.39
C TYR A 111 -23.76 6.48 -0.17
N THR A 112 -22.62 6.03 0.36
CA THR A 112 -22.60 5.00 1.41
C THR A 112 -23.37 5.40 2.67
N TYR A 113 -23.36 6.68 3.04
CA TYR A 113 -24.15 7.18 4.17
C TYR A 113 -25.67 7.01 4.00
N GLU A 114 -26.20 6.84 2.79
CA GLU A 114 -27.61 6.48 2.59
C GLU A 114 -27.89 5.06 3.12
N LEU A 115 -26.92 4.15 3.04
CA LEU A 115 -27.00 2.80 3.61
C LEU A 115 -26.72 2.84 5.11
N ASP A 116 -25.66 3.53 5.56
CA ASP A 116 -25.36 3.69 6.99
C ASP A 116 -26.58 4.15 7.80
N ASN A 117 -27.27 5.18 7.32
CA ASN A 117 -28.41 5.76 8.03
C ASN A 117 -29.57 4.75 8.16
N ARG A 118 -29.88 3.99 7.09
CA ARG A 118 -30.92 2.95 7.14
C ARG A 118 -30.49 1.75 7.97
N TYR A 119 -29.23 1.34 7.92
CA TYR A 119 -28.71 0.26 8.76
C TYR A 119 -28.73 0.66 10.25
N LYS A 120 -28.39 1.92 10.57
CA LYS A 120 -28.51 2.45 11.93
C LYS A 120 -29.96 2.48 12.43
N GLU A 121 -30.90 2.96 11.61
CA GLU A 121 -32.34 2.95 11.92
C GLU A 121 -32.83 1.50 12.17
N TRP A 122 -32.41 0.56 11.31
CA TRP A 122 -32.74 -0.85 11.41
C TRP A 122 -32.21 -1.48 12.70
N VAL A 123 -30.92 -1.32 13.01
CA VAL A 123 -30.26 -1.90 14.19
C VAL A 123 -30.80 -1.32 15.50
N ILE A 124 -31.29 -0.07 15.50
CA ILE A 124 -31.99 0.50 16.67
C ILE A 124 -33.35 -0.17 16.89
N ALA A 125 -34.05 -0.59 15.82
CA ALA A 125 -35.33 -1.28 15.90
C ALA A 125 -35.20 -2.80 16.11
N HIS A 126 -34.13 -3.40 15.58
CA HIS A 126 -33.83 -4.84 15.59
C HIS A 126 -32.40 -5.07 16.08
N PRO A 127 -32.12 -4.89 17.39
CA PRO A 127 -30.77 -5.03 17.95
C PRO A 127 -30.18 -6.45 17.80
N GLU A 128 -31.01 -7.46 17.58
CA GLU A 128 -30.62 -8.83 17.25
C GLU A 128 -29.97 -8.98 15.86
N ASP A 129 -30.23 -8.06 14.94
CA ASP A 129 -29.65 -8.00 13.59
C ASP A 129 -28.37 -7.15 13.52
N ALA A 130 -27.87 -6.66 14.66
CA ALA A 130 -26.60 -5.94 14.74
C ALA A 130 -25.43 -6.87 14.38
N ASP A 131 -24.55 -6.44 13.46
CA ASP A 131 -23.34 -7.19 13.17
C ASP A 131 -22.45 -7.28 14.43
N PRO A 132 -22.08 -8.48 14.90
CA PRO A 132 -21.23 -8.65 16.07
C PRO A 132 -19.78 -8.19 15.85
N GLN A 133 -19.34 -7.90 14.62
CA GLN A 133 -18.02 -7.33 14.35
C GLN A 133 -17.98 -5.83 14.67
N THR A 134 -17.32 -5.48 15.79
CA THR A 134 -16.96 -4.11 16.15
C THR A 134 -15.79 -3.58 15.31
N PRO A 135 -15.69 -2.26 15.08
CA PRO A 135 -14.53 -1.68 14.41
C PRO A 135 -13.25 -1.86 15.26
N PRO A 136 -12.05 -1.83 14.64
CA PRO A 136 -10.77 -1.87 15.35
C PRO A 136 -10.65 -0.74 16.40
N ASP A 137 -10.05 -1.02 17.56
CA ASP A 137 -10.00 -0.13 18.74
C ASP A 137 -9.67 1.34 18.42
N VAL A 138 -8.77 1.56 17.45
CA VAL A 138 -8.35 2.88 16.98
C VAL A 138 -9.49 3.76 16.44
N TYR A 139 -10.55 3.18 15.87
CA TYR A 139 -11.73 3.93 15.41
C TYR A 139 -12.41 4.70 16.55
N TYR A 140 -12.49 4.10 17.75
CA TYR A 140 -13.03 4.77 18.94
C TYR A 140 -12.15 5.95 19.40
N LEU A 141 -10.84 5.92 19.17
CA LEU A 141 -9.94 7.05 19.45
C LEU A 141 -10.23 8.27 18.57
N PHE A 142 -10.90 8.09 17.42
CA PHE A 142 -11.33 9.16 16.51
C PHE A 142 -12.82 9.46 16.58
N GLY A 143 -13.50 9.05 17.66
CA GLY A 143 -14.90 9.39 17.92
C GLY A 143 -15.87 8.88 16.85
N THR A 144 -15.52 7.80 16.15
CA THR A 144 -16.38 7.22 15.11
C THR A 144 -17.53 6.42 15.72
N SER A 145 -18.47 5.99 14.87
CA SER A 145 -19.61 5.18 15.31
C SER A 145 -19.17 3.84 15.92
N PRO A 146 -19.90 3.31 16.92
CA PRO A 146 -19.72 1.93 17.39
C PRO A 146 -20.20 0.88 16.37
N ILE A 147 -21.02 1.26 15.38
CA ILE A 147 -21.46 0.39 14.29
C ILE A 147 -20.37 0.43 13.19
N TRP A 148 -19.87 -0.74 12.77
CA TRP A 148 -18.88 -0.84 11.71
C TRP A 148 -19.52 -1.00 10.34
N TYR A 149 -19.88 0.12 9.73
CA TYR A 149 -20.50 0.18 8.40
C TYR A 149 -19.56 -0.23 7.27
N MET A 150 -20.14 -0.58 6.11
CA MET A 150 -19.44 -0.92 4.87
C MET A 150 -18.38 0.11 4.50
N ARG A 151 -18.64 1.41 4.69
CA ARG A 151 -17.74 2.50 4.30
C ARG A 151 -16.33 2.45 4.93
N ASP A 152 -16.19 1.77 6.07
CA ASP A 152 -14.94 1.60 6.83
C ASP A 152 -14.47 0.12 6.89
N ARG A 153 -15.14 -0.81 6.21
CA ARG A 153 -14.80 -2.27 6.23
C ARG A 153 -13.63 -2.66 5.34
N ASN A 154 -13.01 -1.72 4.64
CA ASN A 154 -11.81 -1.94 3.83
C ASN A 154 -10.50 -1.90 4.63
N TRP A 155 -10.53 -2.44 5.85
CA TRP A 155 -9.44 -2.38 6.82
C TRP A 155 -8.25 -3.30 6.49
N TRP A 156 -8.44 -4.33 5.67
CA TRP A 156 -7.38 -5.28 5.31
C TRP A 156 -6.81 -4.94 3.94
N PRO A 157 -5.48 -4.74 3.80
CA PRO A 157 -4.89 -4.45 2.50
C PRO A 157 -4.90 -5.66 1.55
N ASP A 158 -5.16 -6.87 2.06
CA ASP A 158 -5.52 -8.00 1.20
C ASP A 158 -6.95 -7.85 0.68
N PHE A 159 -7.09 -7.47 -0.58
CA PHE A 159 -8.40 -7.12 -1.14
C PHE A 159 -9.37 -8.31 -1.21
N LYS A 160 -8.91 -9.56 -1.22
CA LYS A 160 -9.82 -10.73 -1.13
C LYS A 160 -10.45 -10.83 0.26
N VAL A 161 -9.68 -10.58 1.32
CA VAL A 161 -10.21 -10.53 2.69
C VAL A 161 -11.21 -9.37 2.78
N THR A 162 -10.83 -8.17 2.36
CA THR A 162 -11.74 -7.02 2.40
C THR A 162 -12.99 -7.20 1.53
N ALA A 163 -12.88 -7.75 0.32
CA ALA A 163 -14.04 -8.00 -0.54
C ALA A 163 -15.03 -8.99 0.08
N GLN A 164 -14.55 -9.99 0.83
CA GLN A 164 -15.41 -10.92 1.56
C GLN A 164 -16.15 -10.24 2.72
N GLU A 165 -15.48 -9.36 3.47
CA GLU A 165 -16.11 -8.56 4.52
C GLU A 165 -17.13 -7.55 3.95
N LEU A 166 -16.79 -6.87 2.86
CA LEU A 166 -17.67 -5.95 2.14
C LEU A 166 -18.94 -6.63 1.64
N LEU A 167 -18.81 -7.83 1.05
CA LEU A 167 -19.97 -8.63 0.63
C LEU A 167 -20.84 -9.06 1.82
N SER A 168 -20.25 -9.33 2.98
CA SER A 168 -20.97 -9.75 4.18
C SER A 168 -21.73 -8.61 4.86
N ILE A 169 -21.16 -7.41 4.92
CA ILE A 169 -21.85 -6.24 5.48
C ILE A 169 -22.86 -5.64 4.49
N PHE A 170 -22.54 -5.60 3.19
CA PHE A 170 -23.46 -5.12 2.16
C PHE A 170 -24.77 -5.91 2.16
N ALA A 171 -24.75 -7.22 2.40
CA ALA A 171 -25.96 -8.03 2.47
C ALA A 171 -26.89 -7.65 3.67
N GLN A 172 -26.31 -7.19 4.78
CA GLN A 172 -27.04 -6.72 5.96
C GLN A 172 -27.56 -5.29 5.75
N GLU A 173 -26.70 -4.39 5.27
CA GLU A 173 -27.09 -3.00 4.97
C GLU A 173 -28.14 -2.93 3.86
N ALA A 174 -28.06 -3.79 2.84
CA ALA A 174 -29.06 -3.90 1.77
C ALA A 174 -30.43 -4.39 2.27
N ARG A 175 -30.44 -5.35 3.21
CA ARG A 175 -31.66 -5.82 3.89
C ARG A 175 -32.33 -4.68 4.65
N ALA A 176 -31.57 -3.96 5.47
CA ALA A 176 -32.06 -2.80 6.21
C ALA A 176 -32.58 -1.71 5.27
N TYR A 177 -31.81 -1.38 4.22
CA TYR A 177 -32.18 -0.38 3.23
C TYR A 177 -33.50 -0.73 2.53
N ASN A 178 -33.60 -1.90 1.90
CA ASN A 178 -34.80 -2.31 1.16
C ASN A 178 -36.06 -2.47 2.02
N SER A 179 -35.89 -2.70 3.33
CA SER A 179 -37.00 -2.79 4.29
C SER A 179 -37.53 -1.41 4.72
N LEU A 180 -36.72 -0.35 4.59
CA LEU A 180 -37.04 1.00 5.06
C LEU A 180 -37.31 2.02 3.94
N VAL A 181 -36.98 1.70 2.67
CA VAL A 181 -37.22 2.59 1.52
C VAL A 181 -38.43 2.16 0.66
N PRO A 182 -39.08 3.10 -0.07
CA PRO A 182 -40.10 2.78 -1.06
C PRO A 182 -39.60 1.83 -2.14
N GLU A 183 -40.51 1.07 -2.77
CA GLU A 183 -40.15 0.07 -3.78
C GLU A 183 -39.33 0.64 -4.95
N ALA A 184 -39.60 1.89 -5.37
CA ALA A 184 -38.88 2.57 -6.44
C ALA A 184 -37.41 2.90 -6.10
N ASP A 185 -37.06 3.00 -4.82
CA ASP A 185 -35.69 3.32 -4.35
C ASP A 185 -34.87 2.06 -4.00
N ARG A 186 -35.51 0.88 -3.98
CA ARG A 186 -34.88 -0.36 -3.55
C ARG A 186 -33.68 -0.74 -4.41
N ILE A 187 -32.68 -1.34 -3.77
CA ILE A 187 -31.61 -2.08 -4.44
C ILE A 187 -32.28 -3.20 -5.26
N PRO A 188 -32.08 -3.25 -6.59
CA PRO A 188 -32.75 -4.20 -7.49
C PRO A 188 -32.07 -5.58 -7.43
N MET A 189 -32.12 -6.18 -6.25
CA MET A 189 -31.58 -7.50 -5.93
C MET A 189 -32.48 -8.13 -4.87
N SER A 190 -32.70 -9.45 -4.95
CA SER A 190 -33.49 -10.17 -3.95
C SER A 190 -32.68 -10.54 -2.72
N GLU A 191 -33.37 -10.83 -1.62
CA GLU A 191 -32.76 -11.53 -0.49
C GLU A 191 -32.08 -12.84 -0.94
N PRO A 192 -30.97 -13.26 -0.30
CA PRO A 192 -30.29 -12.62 0.83
C PRO A 192 -29.22 -11.59 0.40
N TYR A 193 -29.39 -10.92 -0.75
CA TYR A 193 -28.48 -9.87 -1.26
C TYR A 193 -27.04 -10.34 -1.55
N THR A 194 -26.84 -11.65 -1.73
CA THR A 194 -25.54 -12.26 -2.06
C THR A 194 -25.34 -12.53 -3.56
N GLY A 195 -26.30 -12.15 -4.41
CA GLY A 195 -26.38 -12.49 -5.85
C GLY A 195 -25.39 -11.80 -6.79
N VAL A 196 -24.25 -11.34 -6.29
CA VAL A 196 -23.17 -10.73 -7.08
C VAL A 196 -22.01 -11.71 -7.32
N ASP A 197 -21.38 -11.68 -8.50
CA ASP A 197 -20.26 -12.53 -8.91
C ASP A 197 -18.91 -12.13 -8.29
N GLY A 198 -18.81 -10.94 -7.71
CA GLY A 198 -17.56 -10.38 -7.21
C GLY A 198 -17.66 -8.95 -6.68
N VAL A 199 -16.50 -8.32 -6.47
CA VAL A 199 -16.35 -6.91 -6.11
C VAL A 199 -15.38 -6.24 -7.08
N ILE A 200 -15.72 -5.03 -7.54
CA ILE A 200 -14.84 -4.14 -8.30
C ILE A 200 -14.66 -2.88 -7.46
N ALA A 201 -13.40 -2.53 -7.19
CA ALA A 201 -13.06 -1.30 -6.50
C ALA A 201 -12.21 -0.38 -7.39
N VAL A 202 -12.52 0.92 -7.33
CA VAL A 202 -11.82 1.97 -8.06
C VAL A 202 -11.59 3.17 -7.15
N ASP A 203 -10.47 3.86 -7.33
CA ASP A 203 -10.21 5.16 -6.72
C ASP A 203 -10.40 6.33 -7.71
N LEU A 204 -10.05 7.54 -7.28
CA LEU A 204 -10.17 8.77 -8.08
C LEU A 204 -9.27 8.78 -9.34
N GLU A 205 -8.14 8.06 -9.33
CA GLU A 205 -7.19 8.05 -10.46
C GLU A 205 -7.78 7.32 -11.67
N VAL A 206 -8.73 6.38 -11.47
CA VAL A 206 -9.46 5.76 -12.58
C VAL A 206 -10.20 6.80 -13.44
N GLY A 207 -10.82 7.81 -12.81
CA GLY A 207 -11.49 8.89 -13.53
C GLY A 207 -10.51 9.84 -14.22
N SER A 208 -9.44 10.25 -13.53
CA SER A 208 -8.36 11.07 -14.08
C SER A 208 -7.72 10.43 -15.31
N SER A 209 -7.34 9.16 -15.21
CA SER A 209 -6.73 8.38 -16.30
C SER A 209 -7.67 8.18 -17.50
N ILE A 210 -8.97 7.96 -17.28
CA ILE A 210 -9.97 7.89 -18.37
C ILE A 210 -10.03 9.23 -19.12
N LEU A 211 -10.19 10.34 -18.40
CA LEU A 211 -10.25 11.69 -19.00
C LEU A 211 -8.92 12.10 -19.67
N GLY A 212 -7.79 11.54 -19.22
CA GLY A 212 -6.49 11.71 -19.87
C GLY A 212 -6.42 11.10 -21.27
N VAL A 213 -7.24 10.06 -21.54
CA VAL A 213 -7.32 9.40 -22.86
C VAL A 213 -8.44 9.99 -23.72
N THR A 214 -9.63 10.17 -23.15
CA THR A 214 -10.85 10.60 -23.89
C THR A 214 -10.98 12.13 -24.01
N GLY A 215 -10.25 12.89 -23.19
CA GLY A 215 -10.40 14.33 -23.04
C GLY A 215 -11.52 14.71 -22.06
N ALA A 216 -11.65 16.01 -21.79
CA ALA A 216 -12.58 16.54 -20.79
C ALA A 216 -14.07 16.19 -21.05
N VAL A 217 -14.86 16.17 -19.98
CA VAL A 217 -16.33 16.12 -20.00
C VAL A 217 -16.91 17.43 -19.50
N THR A 218 -18.10 17.77 -19.98
CA THR A 218 -18.92 18.87 -19.47
C THR A 218 -20.18 18.27 -18.84
N LEU A 219 -20.59 18.77 -17.68
CA LEU A 219 -21.83 18.33 -17.04
C LEU A 219 -23.03 19.09 -17.61
N ASP A 220 -24.04 18.37 -18.09
CA ASP A 220 -25.36 18.90 -18.47
C ASP A 220 -26.30 18.70 -17.28
N ALA A 221 -26.60 19.77 -16.54
CA ALA A 221 -27.43 19.70 -15.34
C ALA A 221 -28.24 21.00 -15.12
N PRO A 222 -29.21 21.32 -16.00
CA PRO A 222 -29.84 22.63 -16.06
C PRO A 222 -30.36 23.15 -14.71
N GLY A 223 -29.83 24.29 -14.28
CA GLY A 223 -30.23 24.95 -13.03
C GLY A 223 -29.63 24.33 -11.75
N LYS A 224 -28.51 23.60 -11.86
CA LYS A 224 -27.68 23.15 -10.73
C LYS A 224 -26.39 23.97 -10.64
N ALA A 225 -25.76 24.06 -9.47
CA ALA A 225 -24.50 24.79 -9.32
C ALA A 225 -23.31 24.15 -10.06
N TYR A 226 -23.43 22.90 -10.50
CA TYR A 226 -22.46 22.19 -11.36
C TYR A 226 -22.84 22.18 -12.85
N ASP A 227 -23.86 22.91 -13.27
CA ASP A 227 -24.26 23.01 -14.68
C ASP A 227 -23.14 23.64 -15.53
N GLY A 228 -22.80 23.02 -16.65
CA GLY A 228 -21.69 23.45 -17.51
C GLY A 228 -20.28 23.23 -16.93
N ALA A 229 -20.13 22.62 -15.74
CA ALA A 229 -18.83 22.35 -15.15
C ALA A 229 -17.96 21.43 -16.03
N ILE A 230 -16.68 21.78 -16.20
CA ILE A 230 -15.74 21.06 -17.07
C ILE A 230 -14.74 20.26 -16.23
N LEU A 231 -14.78 18.93 -16.35
CA LEU A 231 -13.87 18.02 -15.67
C LEU A 231 -12.88 17.39 -16.66
N ASN A 232 -11.62 17.34 -16.27
CA ASN A 232 -10.48 16.83 -17.03
C ASN A 232 -9.56 16.00 -16.11
N ALA A 233 -8.49 15.43 -16.67
CA ALA A 233 -7.56 14.58 -15.94
C ALA A 233 -6.83 15.25 -14.77
N GLN A 234 -6.75 16.59 -14.76
CA GLN A 234 -6.04 17.37 -13.74
C GLN A 234 -6.95 17.79 -12.58
N ASN A 235 -8.23 18.09 -12.86
CA ASN A 235 -9.17 18.58 -11.83
C ASN A 235 -10.18 17.53 -11.34
N PHE A 236 -10.27 16.34 -11.96
CA PHE A 236 -11.27 15.31 -11.59
C PHE A 236 -11.28 14.97 -10.09
N GLY A 237 -10.12 14.65 -9.52
CA GLY A 237 -9.99 14.33 -8.09
C GLY A 237 -10.42 15.48 -7.17
N PRO A 238 -9.86 16.70 -7.32
CA PRO A 238 -10.29 17.87 -6.55
C PRO A 238 -11.78 18.21 -6.69
N PHE A 239 -12.37 18.09 -7.89
CA PHE A 239 -13.80 18.35 -8.10
C PHE A 239 -14.69 17.34 -7.37
N CYS A 240 -14.37 16.03 -7.48
CA CYS A 240 -15.06 14.99 -6.72
C CYS A 240 -14.93 15.22 -5.20
N GLN A 241 -13.74 15.60 -4.74
CA GLN A 241 -13.47 15.93 -3.34
C GLN A 241 -14.28 17.12 -2.84
N TRP A 242 -14.37 18.20 -3.62
CA TRP A 242 -15.17 19.38 -3.29
C TRP A 242 -16.65 18.99 -3.11
N TRP A 243 -17.22 18.27 -4.08
CA TRP A 243 -18.63 17.87 -4.04
C TRP A 243 -18.95 16.89 -2.91
N GLU A 244 -18.03 15.99 -2.53
CA GLU A 244 -18.20 15.14 -1.34
C GLU A 244 -18.22 15.92 -0.01
N ASN A 245 -17.58 17.09 0.05
CA ASN A 245 -17.54 17.93 1.26
C ASN A 245 -18.65 19.00 1.28
N SER A 246 -19.34 19.21 0.14
CA SER A 246 -20.41 20.19 0.03
C SER A 246 -21.57 19.90 1.00
N LYS A 247 -22.14 20.97 1.58
CA LYS A 247 -23.15 20.86 2.67
C LYS A 247 -24.49 20.27 2.23
N GLY A 248 -24.72 20.12 0.91
CA GLY A 248 -25.98 19.66 0.34
C GLY A 248 -25.90 18.21 -0.15
N ALA A 249 -26.23 17.23 0.71
CA ALA A 249 -26.17 15.81 0.36
C ALA A 249 -26.97 15.43 -0.91
N SER A 250 -28.12 16.07 -1.15
CA SER A 250 -28.93 15.89 -2.36
C SER A 250 -28.27 16.50 -3.62
N GLU A 251 -27.56 17.62 -3.46
CA GLU A 251 -26.89 18.29 -4.57
C GLU A 251 -25.60 17.54 -4.97
N ALA A 252 -24.82 17.11 -3.98
CA ALA A 252 -23.71 16.18 -4.17
C ALA A 252 -24.16 14.85 -4.82
N ALA A 253 -25.28 14.28 -4.40
CA ALA A 253 -25.84 13.09 -5.05
C ALA A 253 -26.14 13.36 -6.54
N GLY A 254 -26.75 14.51 -6.86
CA GLY A 254 -27.01 14.93 -8.23
C GLY A 254 -25.74 15.16 -9.06
N PHE A 255 -24.72 15.82 -8.52
CA PHE A 255 -23.43 16.04 -9.20
C PHE A 255 -22.81 14.72 -9.63
N PHE A 256 -22.72 13.74 -8.72
CA PHE A 256 -22.12 12.45 -9.03
C PHE A 256 -22.95 11.62 -10.01
N ASN A 257 -24.27 11.81 -10.07
CA ASN A 257 -25.11 11.19 -11.10
C ASN A 257 -24.83 11.81 -12.48
N ALA A 258 -24.82 13.15 -12.59
CA ALA A 258 -24.47 13.85 -13.83
C ALA A 258 -23.06 13.50 -14.31
N LEU A 259 -22.10 13.38 -13.38
CA LEU A 259 -20.74 12.93 -13.68
C LEU A 259 -20.71 11.47 -14.19
N ALA A 260 -21.46 10.56 -13.59
CA ALA A 260 -21.54 9.17 -14.04
C ALA A 260 -22.15 9.06 -15.45
N ASP A 261 -23.21 9.83 -15.73
CA ASP A 261 -23.82 9.90 -17.07
C ASP A 261 -22.86 10.48 -18.11
N ALA A 262 -22.18 11.59 -17.81
CA ALA A 262 -21.21 12.22 -18.69
C ALA A 262 -19.98 11.32 -18.96
N MET A 263 -19.47 10.63 -17.92
CA MET A 263 -18.37 9.67 -18.06
C MET A 263 -18.78 8.43 -18.88
N ARG A 264 -20.02 7.94 -18.71
CA ARG A 264 -20.56 6.85 -19.54
C ARG A 264 -20.64 7.28 -21.00
N GLU A 265 -21.30 8.41 -21.30
CA GLU A 265 -21.42 8.92 -22.67
C GLU A 265 -20.03 9.11 -23.31
N LYS A 266 -19.07 9.64 -22.55
CA LYS A 266 -17.69 9.84 -23.03
C LYS A 266 -16.97 8.55 -23.43
N LEU A 267 -17.30 7.43 -22.78
CA LEU A 267 -16.73 6.11 -23.06
C LEU A 267 -17.50 5.37 -24.16
N ASP A 268 -18.83 5.54 -24.24
CA ASP A 268 -19.67 4.99 -25.31
C ASP A 268 -19.40 5.67 -26.66
N THR A 269 -19.10 6.97 -26.64
CA THR A 269 -18.79 7.79 -27.83
C THR A 269 -17.29 7.88 -28.14
N ALA A 270 -16.44 7.20 -27.38
CA ALA A 270 -15.00 7.24 -27.55
C ALA A 270 -14.58 6.80 -28.98
N PRO A 271 -13.79 7.61 -29.71
CA PRO A 271 -13.30 7.25 -31.03
C PRO A 271 -12.54 5.92 -31.05
N SER A 272 -12.63 5.17 -32.16
CA SER A 272 -12.05 3.81 -32.25
C SER A 272 -10.53 3.78 -32.06
N ASP A 273 -9.82 4.83 -32.44
CA ASP A 273 -8.37 5.01 -32.19
C ASP A 273 -8.02 5.17 -30.70
N LYS A 274 -8.99 5.56 -29.86
CA LYS A 274 -8.81 5.68 -28.40
C LYS A 274 -8.99 4.35 -27.65
N GLN A 275 -9.61 3.34 -28.26
CA GLN A 275 -9.92 2.07 -27.57
C GLN A 275 -8.64 1.35 -27.10
N GLY A 276 -7.56 1.39 -27.88
CA GLY A 276 -6.26 0.85 -27.47
C GLY A 276 -5.54 1.67 -26.40
N ALA A 277 -5.77 2.99 -26.33
CA ALA A 277 -5.24 3.81 -25.25
C ALA A 277 -5.99 3.58 -23.93
N LEU A 278 -7.32 3.41 -24.00
CA LEU A 278 -8.15 2.98 -22.87
C LEU A 278 -7.73 1.58 -22.38
N ALA A 279 -7.36 0.67 -23.29
CA ALA A 279 -6.77 -0.64 -22.94
C ALA A 279 -5.56 -0.54 -22.04
N MET A 280 -4.58 0.26 -22.48
CA MET A 280 -3.37 0.51 -21.70
C MET A 280 -3.67 1.20 -20.38
N ALA A 281 -4.64 2.11 -20.32
CA ALA A 281 -5.03 2.80 -19.10
C ALA A 281 -5.60 1.83 -18.05
N PHE A 282 -6.61 1.03 -18.39
CA PHE A 282 -7.21 0.07 -17.44
C PHE A 282 -6.21 -0.95 -16.91
N VAL A 283 -5.31 -1.50 -17.75
CA VAL A 283 -4.30 -2.46 -17.26
C VAL A 283 -3.20 -1.78 -16.43
N ARG A 284 -2.90 -0.51 -16.66
CA ARG A 284 -2.04 0.29 -15.76
C ARG A 284 -2.73 0.47 -14.40
N LEU A 285 -3.98 0.95 -14.38
CA LEU A 285 -4.78 1.14 -13.17
C LEU A 285 -4.90 -0.16 -12.35
N LEU A 286 -5.12 -1.30 -13.02
CA LEU A 286 -5.16 -2.63 -12.39
C LEU A 286 -3.80 -3.08 -11.84
N SER A 287 -2.71 -2.84 -12.58
CA SER A 287 -1.35 -3.23 -12.15
C SER A 287 -0.78 -2.29 -11.08
N GLN A 288 -1.23 -1.04 -11.03
CA GLN A 288 -0.87 -0.01 -10.06
C GLN A 288 -1.79 -0.03 -8.81
N HIS A 289 -2.77 -0.93 -8.74
CA HIS A 289 -3.78 -1.02 -7.67
C HIS A 289 -4.63 0.25 -7.46
N HIS A 290 -4.89 1.01 -8.53
CA HIS A 290 -5.94 2.05 -8.57
C HIS A 290 -7.33 1.47 -8.94
N MET A 291 -7.31 0.31 -9.60
CA MET A 291 -8.45 -0.58 -9.77
C MET A 291 -8.07 -1.95 -9.23
N ILE A 292 -8.94 -2.58 -8.43
CA ILE A 292 -8.70 -3.93 -7.88
C ILE A 292 -9.99 -4.75 -7.91
N MET A 293 -9.86 -6.06 -8.19
CA MET A 293 -10.99 -6.93 -8.50
C MET A 293 -10.98 -8.21 -7.66
N TYR A 294 -12.15 -8.64 -7.22
CA TYR A 294 -12.39 -9.93 -6.58
C TYR A 294 -13.50 -10.67 -7.32
N SER A 295 -13.35 -11.97 -7.50
CA SER A 295 -14.42 -12.84 -8.01
C SER A 295 -14.69 -13.99 -7.04
N LYS A 296 -15.97 -14.37 -6.90
CA LYS A 296 -16.37 -15.59 -6.20
C LYS A 296 -16.03 -16.86 -7.01
N THR A 297 -15.95 -16.74 -8.33
CA THR A 297 -15.56 -17.86 -9.22
C THR A 297 -14.07 -18.13 -9.07
N ALA A 298 -13.72 -19.27 -8.47
CA ALA A 298 -12.33 -19.65 -8.18
C ALA A 298 -11.40 -19.59 -9.41
N ARG A 299 -11.93 -19.90 -10.61
CA ARG A 299 -11.21 -19.79 -11.90
C ARG A 299 -10.81 -18.35 -12.21
N ASN A 300 -11.78 -17.43 -12.22
CA ASN A 300 -11.57 -16.01 -12.52
C ASN A 300 -10.72 -15.35 -11.44
N GLN A 301 -10.99 -15.65 -10.16
CA GLN A 301 -10.16 -15.19 -9.05
C GLN A 301 -8.71 -15.61 -9.24
N SER A 302 -8.44 -16.89 -9.54
CA SER A 302 -7.08 -17.37 -9.79
C SER A 302 -6.41 -16.66 -10.98
N ALA A 303 -7.17 -16.19 -11.97
CA ALA A 303 -6.63 -15.41 -13.08
C ALA A 303 -6.28 -13.97 -12.66
N LEU A 304 -7.17 -13.30 -11.91
CA LEU A 304 -6.89 -11.98 -11.31
C LEU A 304 -5.68 -12.02 -10.37
N GLU A 305 -5.55 -13.08 -9.55
CA GLU A 305 -4.40 -13.28 -8.65
C GLU A 305 -3.09 -13.50 -9.43
N ARG A 306 -3.10 -14.17 -10.60
CA ARG A 306 -1.90 -14.37 -11.45
C ARG A 306 -1.38 -13.07 -12.09
N LEU A 307 -2.26 -12.13 -12.44
CA LEU A 307 -1.89 -10.82 -12.96
C LEU A 307 -1.72 -9.74 -11.88
N ASN A 308 -1.84 -10.13 -10.60
CA ASN A 308 -1.79 -9.23 -9.45
C ASN A 308 -2.91 -8.17 -9.40
N TRP A 309 -3.98 -8.32 -10.19
CA TRP A 309 -5.15 -7.43 -10.23
C TRP A 309 -6.13 -7.62 -9.07
N ALA A 310 -5.84 -8.59 -8.19
CA ALA A 310 -6.67 -8.96 -7.05
C ALA A 310 -6.22 -8.38 -5.71
N GLY A 311 -5.22 -7.47 -5.68
CA GLY A 311 -4.74 -6.82 -4.45
C GLY A 311 -4.37 -7.81 -3.32
N ARG A 312 -3.90 -9.02 -3.65
CA ARG A 312 -3.66 -10.09 -2.67
C ARG A 312 -2.37 -9.85 -1.91
N SER A 313 -2.35 -10.20 -0.63
CA SER A 313 -1.16 -10.18 0.20
C SER A 313 -0.85 -11.59 0.74
N PRO A 314 -0.60 -12.60 -0.12
CA PRO A 314 -0.44 -13.98 0.31
C PRO A 314 0.83 -14.16 1.16
N SER A 315 0.73 -14.91 2.26
CA SER A 315 1.87 -15.24 3.11
C SER A 315 2.80 -16.22 2.38
N LEU A 316 3.85 -15.70 1.75
CA LEU A 316 4.82 -16.44 0.95
C LEU A 316 6.18 -16.55 1.67
N PRO A 317 6.97 -17.62 1.42
CA PRO A 317 8.29 -17.77 2.03
C PRO A 317 9.27 -16.66 1.64
N GLY A 318 9.97 -16.12 2.63
CA GLY A 318 10.96 -15.06 2.47
C GLY A 318 10.67 -13.87 3.40
N ASP A 319 11.09 -12.69 2.96
CA ASP A 319 10.80 -11.42 3.59
C ASP A 319 9.68 -10.68 2.85
N PHE A 320 8.94 -9.84 3.59
CA PHE A 320 7.78 -9.11 3.12
C PHE A 320 7.71 -7.73 3.78
N LEU A 321 7.36 -6.73 2.98
CA LEU A 321 7.20 -5.35 3.42
C LEU A 321 5.94 -4.76 2.78
N HIS A 322 5.03 -4.25 3.58
CA HIS A 322 3.90 -3.45 3.10
C HIS A 322 3.57 -2.37 4.13
N VAL A 323 3.53 -1.12 3.67
CA VAL A 323 3.16 0.03 4.49
C VAL A 323 1.70 0.36 4.18
N SER A 324 0.82 0.16 5.16
CA SER A 324 -0.62 0.34 5.01
C SER A 324 -1.09 1.50 5.89
N ASP A 325 -1.44 2.62 5.28
CA ASP A 325 -2.09 3.75 5.96
C ASP A 325 -3.60 3.61 5.98
N ALA A 326 -4.20 4.06 7.07
CA ALA A 326 -5.64 4.27 7.18
C ALA A 326 -5.88 5.68 7.75
N ASN A 327 -6.30 6.61 6.89
CA ASN A 327 -6.57 7.99 7.25
C ASN A 327 -7.95 8.15 7.91
N ILE A 328 -8.09 7.64 9.13
CA ILE A 328 -9.37 7.50 9.85
C ILE A 328 -9.73 8.72 10.71
N GLY A 329 -8.93 9.79 10.67
CA GLY A 329 -9.18 11.01 11.46
C GLY A 329 -10.26 11.95 10.93
N GLY A 330 -11.22 11.46 10.13
CA GLY A 330 -12.19 12.28 9.38
C GLY A 330 -13.23 13.06 10.19
N ARG A 331 -13.30 12.90 11.51
CA ARG A 331 -14.19 13.68 12.40
C ARG A 331 -13.38 14.38 13.49
N ILE A 332 -12.90 15.58 13.17
CA ILE A 332 -12.12 16.40 14.13
C ILE A 332 -13.06 17.15 15.09
N ASN A 333 -14.22 17.61 14.63
CA ASN A 333 -15.20 18.35 15.43
C ASN A 333 -16.64 17.84 15.18
N PRO A 334 -17.40 17.43 16.21
CA PRO A 334 -18.83 17.10 16.08
C PRO A 334 -19.70 18.27 15.61
N GLU A 335 -19.29 19.51 15.90
CA GLU A 335 -20.00 20.73 15.55
C GLU A 335 -19.70 21.20 14.12
N GLU A 336 -18.57 20.74 13.53
CA GLU A 336 -18.14 21.06 12.17
C GLU A 336 -17.84 19.79 11.35
N PRO A 337 -18.85 18.92 11.11
CA PRO A 337 -18.67 17.60 10.50
C PRO A 337 -18.22 17.62 9.03
N TRP A 338 -18.14 18.79 8.41
CA TRP A 338 -17.67 19.01 7.04
C TRP A 338 -16.14 19.11 6.94
N MET A 339 -15.45 19.28 8.06
CA MET A 339 -13.98 19.38 8.13
C MET A 339 -13.33 17.99 8.13
N GLY A 340 -13.66 17.22 7.09
CA GLY A 340 -13.11 15.90 6.85
C GLY A 340 -11.64 15.99 6.50
N ASN A 341 -10.81 15.26 7.24
CA ASN A 341 -9.39 15.08 6.96
C ASN A 341 -9.19 14.21 5.70
N LYS A 342 -9.41 14.82 4.54
CA LYS A 342 -9.26 14.22 3.21
C LYS A 342 -8.07 14.85 2.48
N VAL A 343 -6.91 14.83 3.14
CA VAL A 343 -5.71 15.59 2.73
C VAL A 343 -4.59 14.74 2.13
N ASN A 344 -4.83 13.44 1.83
CA ASN A 344 -3.78 12.55 1.32
C ASN A 344 -3.15 13.02 0.00
N MET A 345 -3.86 13.80 -0.83
CA MET A 345 -3.29 14.45 -2.01
C MET A 345 -2.07 15.34 -1.73
N TYR A 346 -1.93 15.82 -0.49
CA TYR A 346 -0.80 16.64 -0.04
C TYR A 346 0.25 15.85 0.72
N VAL A 347 0.08 14.54 0.94
CA VAL A 347 0.98 13.74 1.77
C VAL A 347 1.85 12.84 0.90
N ARG A 348 3.14 13.16 0.78
CA ARG A 348 4.09 12.30 0.06
C ARG A 348 4.76 11.35 1.04
N ARG A 349 4.59 10.04 0.79
CA ARG A 349 5.25 8.97 1.56
C ARG A 349 6.53 8.48 0.89
N SER A 350 7.50 8.08 1.69
CA SER A 350 8.69 7.35 1.22
C SER A 350 9.18 6.33 2.26
N VAL A 351 9.84 5.27 1.78
CA VAL A 351 10.23 4.10 2.57
C VAL A 351 11.70 3.77 2.34
N GLY A 352 12.52 3.89 3.38
CA GLY A 352 13.85 3.30 3.46
C GLY A 352 13.78 1.92 4.11
N TYR A 353 14.42 0.92 3.51
CA TYR A 353 14.46 -0.43 4.06
C TYR A 353 15.91 -0.96 4.12
N GLY A 354 16.42 -1.14 5.32
CA GLY A 354 17.74 -1.70 5.60
C GLY A 354 17.66 -3.15 6.04
N VAL A 355 18.44 -4.04 5.44
CA VAL A 355 18.46 -5.48 5.73
C VAL A 355 19.89 -5.91 6.03
N THR A 356 20.12 -6.53 7.19
CA THR A 356 21.42 -7.10 7.56
C THR A 356 21.27 -8.57 7.92
N LEU A 357 21.72 -9.45 7.03
CA LEU A 357 21.75 -10.90 7.28
C LEU A 357 22.87 -11.28 8.25
N ARG A 358 22.64 -12.35 9.02
CA ARG A 358 23.59 -12.94 9.96
C ARG A 358 23.95 -14.38 9.58
N TYR A 359 25.03 -14.90 10.17
CA TYR A 359 25.55 -16.26 9.92
C TYR A 359 24.65 -17.40 10.43
N ASP A 360 23.70 -17.10 11.32
CA ASP A 360 22.79 -18.04 11.97
C ASP A 360 21.43 -18.17 11.25
N ASN A 361 21.35 -17.70 10.00
CA ASN A 361 20.09 -17.58 9.24
C ASN A 361 19.02 -16.75 9.99
N THR A 362 19.46 -15.64 10.61
CA THR A 362 18.59 -14.55 11.06
C THR A 362 18.97 -13.25 10.37
N SER A 363 18.13 -12.23 10.50
CA SER A 363 18.40 -10.88 9.99
C SER A 363 17.98 -9.82 10.99
N ARG A 364 18.58 -8.61 10.88
CA ARG A 364 17.99 -7.37 11.37
C ARG A 364 17.42 -6.59 10.20
N HIS A 365 16.31 -5.91 10.43
CA HIS A 365 15.66 -4.99 9.52
C HIS A 365 15.52 -3.62 10.19
N ALA A 366 15.56 -2.57 9.38
CA ALA A 366 15.15 -1.22 9.75
C ALA A 366 14.27 -0.69 8.63
N ALA A 367 13.01 -0.36 8.93
CA ALA A 367 12.11 0.32 8.02
C ALA A 367 11.94 1.77 8.50
N ASP A 368 12.42 2.72 7.71
CA ASP A 368 12.26 4.15 7.91
C ASP A 368 11.13 4.62 6.99
N VAL A 369 9.94 4.90 7.54
CA VAL A 369 8.78 5.39 6.76
C VAL A 369 8.60 6.87 7.06
N SER A 370 8.64 7.72 6.03
CA SER A 370 8.53 9.17 6.16
C SER A 370 7.31 9.69 5.40
N TRP A 371 6.57 10.61 6.02
CA TRP A 371 5.48 11.36 5.41
C TRP A 371 5.84 12.84 5.42
N GLN A 372 5.81 13.49 4.25
CA GLN A 372 6.03 14.93 4.09
C GLN A 372 4.71 15.61 3.70
N ASN A 373 4.37 16.70 4.40
CA ASN A 373 3.32 17.63 3.98
C ASN A 373 3.81 18.49 2.81
N LEU A 374 3.15 18.37 1.66
CA LEU A 374 3.39 19.16 0.45
C LEU A 374 2.34 20.24 0.21
N GLY A 375 1.36 20.38 1.11
CA GLY A 375 0.41 21.49 1.06
C GLY A 375 1.17 22.81 1.18
N THR A 376 0.75 23.82 0.42
CA THR A 376 1.26 25.19 0.57
C THR A 376 0.20 26.04 1.26
N THR A 377 0.62 27.11 1.93
CA THR A 377 -0.28 28.02 2.66
C THR A 377 -1.26 28.79 1.76
N GLY A 378 -1.11 28.73 0.44
CA GLY A 378 -1.97 29.39 -0.56
C GLY A 378 -2.51 28.42 -1.62
N TYR A 379 -2.73 27.15 -1.26
CA TYR A 379 -3.45 26.18 -2.10
C TYR A 379 -4.80 25.77 -1.50
N PHE A 380 -5.12 26.19 -0.27
CA PHE A 380 -6.45 25.97 0.28
C PHE A 380 -7.52 26.85 -0.38
N ASP A 381 -7.07 27.87 -1.13
CA ASP A 381 -7.77 28.60 -2.21
C ASP A 381 -8.45 27.68 -3.24
N TYR A 382 -8.06 26.39 -3.36
CA TYR A 382 -8.69 25.41 -4.25
C TYR A 382 -9.83 24.58 -3.61
N ILE A 383 -10.18 24.85 -2.35
CA ILE A 383 -11.36 24.25 -1.69
C ILE A 383 -12.53 25.26 -1.64
N ASP A 384 -12.32 26.46 -2.17
CA ASP A 384 -13.39 27.38 -2.57
C ASP A 384 -14.18 26.84 -3.76
N ASP A 385 -15.32 27.46 -4.05
CA ASP A 385 -16.08 27.15 -5.26
C ASP A 385 -15.13 27.26 -6.47
N PRO A 386 -15.01 26.24 -7.34
CA PRO A 386 -14.13 26.31 -8.51
C PRO A 386 -14.47 27.44 -9.50
N ASN A 387 -15.55 28.20 -9.24
CA ASN A 387 -15.93 29.42 -9.94
C ASN A 387 -15.69 30.73 -9.14
N ASP A 388 -15.27 30.67 -7.87
CA ASP A 388 -15.03 31.82 -6.98
C ASP A 388 -13.51 32.03 -6.74
N PRO A 389 -12.96 33.23 -6.98
CA PRO A 389 -11.52 33.49 -6.85
C PRO A 389 -11.01 33.90 -5.45
N GLU A 390 -11.84 33.98 -4.40
CA GLU A 390 -11.38 34.39 -3.06
C GLU A 390 -11.10 33.22 -2.08
N PRO A 391 -9.95 33.19 -1.35
CA PRO A 391 -9.59 32.08 -0.47
C PRO A 391 -10.36 32.02 0.87
N ASN A 392 -10.96 30.86 1.18
CA ASN A 392 -11.59 30.61 2.48
C ASN A 392 -10.63 29.94 3.49
N TYR A 393 -9.93 30.81 4.22
CA TYR A 393 -8.94 30.47 5.25
C TYR A 393 -9.42 29.50 6.35
N SER A 394 -10.74 29.28 6.53
CA SER A 394 -11.25 28.41 7.60
C SER A 394 -10.82 26.94 7.49
N ILE A 395 -10.47 26.47 6.30
CA ILE A 395 -10.12 25.05 6.06
C ILE A 395 -8.66 24.76 6.43
N LEU A 396 -7.78 25.76 6.37
CA LEU A 396 -6.35 25.67 6.73
C LEU A 396 -6.12 25.27 8.18
N GLU A 397 -6.85 25.88 9.12
CA GLU A 397 -6.59 25.77 10.56
C GLU A 397 -6.88 24.36 11.13
N ASN A 398 -7.70 23.57 10.41
CA ASN A 398 -8.15 22.23 10.82
C ASN A 398 -7.68 21.10 9.88
N ALA A 399 -6.83 21.38 8.90
CA ALA A 399 -6.31 20.40 7.94
C ALA A 399 -5.23 19.46 8.53
N TYR A 400 -5.57 18.69 9.56
CA TYR A 400 -4.66 17.71 10.17
C TYR A 400 -4.71 16.37 9.46
N TYR A 401 -3.62 15.98 8.80
CA TYR A 401 -3.43 14.58 8.42
C TYR A 401 -3.34 13.71 9.68
N ARG A 402 -4.08 12.62 9.72
CA ARG A 402 -4.24 11.76 10.90
C ARG A 402 -4.34 10.30 10.46
N GLY A 403 -3.18 9.70 10.18
CA GLY A 403 -3.02 8.35 9.65
C GLY A 403 -2.72 7.32 10.73
N TRP A 404 -3.47 6.22 10.73
CA TRP A 404 -3.07 5.01 11.43
C TRP A 404 -2.24 4.14 10.49
N ASN A 405 -0.92 4.17 10.68
CA ASN A 405 -0.01 3.39 9.84
C ASN A 405 0.22 1.99 10.42
N ARG A 406 0.29 0.98 9.54
CA ARG A 406 0.69 -0.39 9.86
C ARG A 406 1.79 -0.86 8.91
N LEU A 407 2.94 -1.22 9.46
CA LEU A 407 3.99 -1.93 8.76
C LEU A 407 3.74 -3.44 8.84
N PHE A 408 3.22 -4.04 7.76
CA PHE A 408 3.05 -5.48 7.65
C PHE A 408 4.36 -6.18 7.26
N THR A 409 4.64 -7.29 7.93
CA THR A 409 5.88 -8.07 7.87
C THR A 409 5.57 -9.58 7.89
N PRO A 410 6.55 -10.48 7.67
CA PRO A 410 6.35 -11.91 7.87
C PRO A 410 5.91 -12.23 9.30
N ALA A 411 5.08 -13.27 9.47
CA ALA A 411 4.58 -13.70 10.79
C ALA A 411 5.70 -14.03 11.82
N SER A 412 6.91 -14.34 11.35
CA SER A 412 8.10 -14.62 12.17
C SER A 412 8.84 -13.38 12.69
N ALA A 413 8.38 -12.17 12.35
CA ALA A 413 8.97 -10.93 12.83
C ALA A 413 8.89 -10.78 14.34
N VAL A 414 9.94 -10.21 14.92
CA VAL A 414 10.03 -9.85 16.34
C VAL A 414 10.63 -8.45 16.43
N LEU A 415 9.88 -7.49 16.99
CA LEU A 415 10.35 -6.13 17.20
C LEU A 415 11.57 -6.13 18.13
N ASP A 416 12.57 -5.29 17.85
CA ASP A 416 13.75 -5.17 18.69
C ASP A 416 13.43 -4.40 19.99
N GLU A 417 13.88 -4.91 21.14
CA GLU A 417 13.75 -4.24 22.44
C GLU A 417 14.43 -2.85 22.41
N GLY A 418 13.62 -1.78 22.37
CA GLY A 418 14.09 -0.40 22.24
C GLY A 418 14.41 0.06 20.81
N GLY A 419 13.94 -0.68 19.79
CA GLY A 419 14.27 -0.47 18.37
C GLY A 419 13.56 0.69 17.66
N SER A 420 12.42 1.17 18.17
CA SER A 420 11.69 2.31 17.61
C SER A 420 12.15 3.62 18.27
N GLN A 421 12.89 4.45 17.55
CA GLN A 421 13.31 5.78 18.01
C GLN A 421 12.37 6.90 17.54
N TYR A 422 11.09 6.73 17.88
CA TYR A 422 10.14 7.80 18.19
C TYR A 422 9.07 7.20 19.12
N GLU A 423 8.30 8.04 19.81
CA GLU A 423 7.20 7.57 20.64
C GLU A 423 6.13 6.86 19.77
N GLY A 424 5.71 5.66 20.18
CA GLY A 424 4.47 5.05 19.67
C GLY A 424 4.56 4.09 18.48
N VAL A 425 5.31 2.98 18.60
CA VAL A 425 4.73 1.71 18.12
C VAL A 425 3.64 1.37 19.12
N LEU A 426 2.39 1.63 18.73
CA LEU A 426 1.20 1.51 19.58
C LEU A 426 0.65 0.09 19.59
N GLU A 427 0.87 -0.66 18.50
CA GLU A 427 0.50 -2.07 18.42
C GLU A 427 1.62 -2.92 17.82
N ASP A 428 1.79 -4.11 18.39
CA ASP A 428 2.53 -5.21 17.81
C ASP A 428 1.58 -6.42 17.82
N LYS A 429 0.91 -6.66 16.68
CA LYS A 429 -0.20 -7.63 16.56
C LYS A 429 0.05 -8.62 15.41
N TYR A 430 -0.39 -9.86 15.62
CA TYR A 430 -0.55 -10.84 14.55
C TYR A 430 -1.98 -10.77 14.01
N ASP A 431 -2.14 -10.46 12.73
CA ASP A 431 -3.43 -10.47 12.04
C ASP A 431 -3.69 -11.85 11.46
N ALA A 432 -4.71 -12.52 11.98
CA ALA A 432 -5.08 -13.86 11.57
C ALA A 432 -5.75 -13.93 10.19
N LYS A 433 -6.44 -12.87 9.73
CA LYS A 433 -7.04 -12.83 8.39
C LYS A 433 -5.96 -12.62 7.32
N MET A 434 -4.91 -11.86 7.63
CA MET A 434 -3.74 -11.64 6.77
C MET A 434 -2.68 -12.77 6.87
N ALA A 435 -2.68 -13.55 7.95
CA ALA A 435 -1.59 -14.45 8.33
C ALA A 435 -0.20 -13.76 8.37
N ARG A 436 -0.17 -12.53 8.92
CA ARG A 436 1.00 -11.65 8.98
C ARG A 436 1.12 -10.98 10.35
N ARG A 437 2.32 -10.49 10.67
CA ARG A 437 2.55 -9.61 11.82
C ARG A 437 2.62 -8.17 11.34
N TYR A 438 2.04 -7.24 12.09
CA TYR A 438 2.20 -5.80 11.83
C TYR A 438 2.63 -5.04 13.07
N PHE A 439 3.37 -3.95 12.83
CA PHE A 439 3.67 -2.93 13.82
C PHE A 439 2.90 -1.67 13.44
N ALA A 440 2.08 -1.15 14.35
CA ALA A 440 1.27 0.04 14.08
C ALA A 440 1.79 1.26 14.82
N SER A 441 1.66 2.43 14.22
CA SER A 441 2.01 3.72 14.82
C SER A 441 1.08 4.82 14.34
N TRP A 442 1.01 5.89 15.13
CA TRP A 442 0.32 7.11 14.76
C TRP A 442 1.16 8.00 13.83
N VAL A 443 0.51 8.62 12.86
CA VAL A 443 1.08 9.68 12.02
C VAL A 443 0.15 10.89 12.06
N GLY A 444 0.70 12.04 12.41
CA GLY A 444 0.03 13.33 12.42
C GLY A 444 0.87 14.38 11.71
N LEU A 445 0.33 15.00 10.66
CA LEU A 445 0.92 16.19 10.03
C LEU A 445 -0.09 17.33 10.13
N ASN A 446 0.38 18.54 10.40
CA ASN A 446 -0.44 19.73 10.49
C ASN A 446 -0.40 20.51 9.15
N GLY A 447 -1.56 20.74 8.54
CA GLY A 447 -1.70 21.49 7.30
C GLY A 447 -1.17 22.93 7.37
N LEU A 448 -1.09 23.52 8.57
CA LEU A 448 -0.48 24.83 8.81
C LEU A 448 1.06 24.84 8.68
N TYR A 449 1.72 23.67 8.68
CA TYR A 449 3.16 23.53 8.57
C TYR A 449 3.52 22.86 7.23
N PRO A 450 3.65 23.64 6.12
CA PRO A 450 4.23 23.14 4.88
C PRO A 450 5.63 22.55 5.13
N ASP A 451 6.00 21.53 4.37
CA ASP A 451 7.25 20.76 4.51
C ASP A 451 7.44 20.01 5.86
N GLU A 452 6.45 20.02 6.77
CA GLU A 452 6.50 19.17 7.96
C GLU A 452 6.70 17.70 7.53
N THR A 453 7.72 17.07 8.12
CA THR A 453 8.06 15.68 7.83
C THR A 453 8.08 14.87 9.12
N GLN A 454 7.18 13.90 9.24
CA GLN A 454 7.21 12.91 10.31
C GLN A 454 7.85 11.61 9.78
N THR A 455 8.58 10.89 10.64
CA THR A 455 9.18 9.59 10.28
C THR A 455 9.01 8.57 11.39
N ALA A 456 8.50 7.39 11.05
CA ALA A 456 8.44 6.22 11.91
C ALA A 456 9.59 5.27 11.57
N VAL A 457 10.26 4.74 12.59
CA VAL A 457 11.40 3.82 12.45
C VAL A 457 11.08 2.51 13.14
N TYR A 458 10.98 1.42 12.37
CA TYR A 458 10.69 0.08 12.88
C TYR A 458 11.94 -0.79 12.75
N GLN A 459 12.49 -1.24 13.89
CA GLN A 459 13.60 -2.19 13.91
C GLN A 459 13.12 -3.54 14.42
N TYR A 460 13.37 -4.60 13.65
CA TYR A 460 12.90 -5.94 13.94
C TYR A 460 13.86 -7.01 13.40
N ALA A 461 13.69 -8.24 13.87
CA ALA A 461 14.43 -9.40 13.39
C ALA A 461 13.51 -10.44 12.75
N LEU A 462 14.01 -11.12 11.70
CA LEU A 462 13.40 -12.34 11.18
C LEU A 462 14.22 -13.57 11.53
N LYS A 463 13.52 -14.68 11.73
CA LYS A 463 14.09 -16.03 11.77
C LYS A 463 13.89 -16.68 10.40
N TYR A 464 14.97 -17.23 9.85
CA TYR A 464 14.99 -17.97 8.58
C TYR A 464 14.55 -17.16 7.33
N PRO A 465 15.07 -15.95 7.08
CA PRO A 465 14.74 -15.14 5.89
C PRO A 465 15.31 -15.71 4.57
N LEU A 466 16.11 -16.78 4.62
CA LEU A 466 16.74 -17.40 3.46
C LEU A 466 16.02 -18.65 2.97
N LEU A 467 15.76 -18.68 1.67
CA LEU A 467 15.28 -19.85 0.94
C LEU A 467 16.48 -20.68 0.46
N SER A 468 16.46 -21.99 0.69
CA SER A 468 17.46 -22.91 0.13
C SER A 468 17.22 -23.06 -1.38
N VAL A 469 18.28 -22.97 -2.18
CA VAL A 469 18.24 -23.17 -3.64
C VAL A 469 19.41 -24.07 -4.09
N PRO A 470 19.35 -24.71 -5.27
CA PRO A 470 20.49 -25.41 -5.82
C PRO A 470 21.73 -24.51 -5.84
N ASN A 471 22.82 -24.99 -5.21
CA ASN A 471 24.11 -24.30 -5.08
C ASN A 471 24.14 -23.03 -4.19
N GLY A 472 23.15 -22.80 -3.33
CA GLY A 472 23.25 -21.73 -2.32
C GLY A 472 21.95 -21.36 -1.60
N TYR A 473 21.83 -20.08 -1.30
CA TYR A 473 20.66 -19.50 -0.64
C TYR A 473 20.12 -18.32 -1.45
N ARG A 474 18.83 -18.04 -1.31
CA ARG A 474 18.18 -16.87 -1.90
C ARG A 474 17.45 -16.11 -0.82
N TYR A 475 17.81 -14.85 -0.65
CA TYR A 475 16.95 -13.89 0.03
C TYR A 475 15.94 -13.36 -0.98
N ARG A 476 14.66 -13.32 -0.63
CA ARG A 476 13.58 -12.77 -1.43
C ARG A 476 12.82 -11.78 -0.57
N LEU A 477 12.76 -10.51 -1.00
CA LEU A 477 11.91 -9.49 -0.43
C LEU A 477 10.74 -9.22 -1.39
N GLN A 478 9.52 -9.31 -0.88
CA GLN A 478 8.32 -8.83 -1.55
C GLN A 478 7.93 -7.48 -0.95
N VAL A 479 7.81 -6.45 -1.77
CA VAL A 479 7.36 -5.11 -1.36
C VAL A 479 6.04 -4.84 -2.06
N GLN A 480 4.97 -4.72 -1.28
CA GLN A 480 3.63 -4.48 -1.81
C GLN A 480 3.29 -2.99 -1.66
N LYS A 481 2.92 -2.34 -2.78
CA LYS A 481 2.36 -0.99 -2.85
C LYS A 481 1.04 -0.93 -2.07
N GLN A 482 0.67 0.24 -1.57
CA GLN A 482 -0.69 0.48 -1.11
C GLN A 482 -1.60 0.90 -2.27
N ALA A 483 -2.73 0.22 -2.42
CA ALA A 483 -3.80 0.64 -3.31
C ALA A 483 -4.27 2.06 -2.93
N GLY A 484 -4.50 2.92 -3.91
CA GLY A 484 -4.87 4.32 -3.67
C GLY A 484 -3.73 5.33 -3.64
N THR A 485 -2.46 4.89 -3.60
CA THR A 485 -1.30 5.81 -3.63
C THR A 485 -0.73 5.96 -5.03
N ASP A 486 -0.09 7.09 -5.30
CA ASP A 486 0.81 7.22 -6.45
C ASP A 486 2.11 6.42 -6.25
N ALA A 487 3.11 6.68 -7.11
CA ALA A 487 4.44 6.12 -7.02
C ALA A 487 5.22 6.63 -5.78
N GLU A 488 5.27 5.84 -4.71
CA GLU A 488 5.92 6.21 -3.44
C GLU A 488 7.44 5.96 -3.48
N GLY A 489 8.28 6.84 -2.94
CA GLY A 489 9.74 6.64 -3.01
C GLY A 489 10.22 5.44 -2.18
N PHE A 490 10.96 4.49 -2.78
CA PHE A 490 11.48 3.29 -2.09
C PHE A 490 12.98 3.04 -2.28
N ARG A 491 13.66 2.75 -1.17
CA ARG A 491 15.11 2.50 -1.12
C ARG A 491 15.43 1.23 -0.34
N LEU A 492 16.17 0.30 -0.94
CA LEU A 492 16.71 -0.88 -0.25
C LEU A 492 18.20 -0.71 0.04
N ASN A 493 18.65 -1.11 1.23
CA ASN A 493 20.06 -1.35 1.55
C ASN A 493 20.23 -2.73 2.18
N PHE A 494 20.62 -3.74 1.39
CA PHE A 494 20.82 -5.10 1.84
C PHE A 494 22.30 -5.43 2.07
N TYR A 495 22.63 -6.11 3.17
CA TYR A 495 23.97 -6.51 3.55
C TYR A 495 24.05 -8.02 3.85
N SER A 496 24.96 -8.72 3.16
CA SER A 496 25.23 -10.14 3.37
C SER A 496 26.44 -10.38 4.30
N PRO A 497 26.47 -11.46 5.09
CA PRO A 497 27.68 -11.88 5.80
C PRO A 497 28.83 -12.26 4.85
N TYR A 498 30.08 -12.08 5.31
CA TYR A 498 31.29 -12.20 4.46
C TYR A 498 31.51 -13.59 3.83
N LEU A 499 31.04 -14.66 4.48
CA LEU A 499 31.16 -16.03 3.94
C LEU A 499 30.11 -16.37 2.87
N PHE A 500 29.15 -15.46 2.63
CA PHE A 500 28.06 -15.62 1.67
C PHE A 500 28.01 -14.42 0.73
N PRO A 501 28.99 -14.29 -0.20
CA PRO A 501 28.98 -13.24 -1.21
C PRO A 501 27.77 -13.33 -2.14
N ILE A 502 27.40 -12.18 -2.69
CA ILE A 502 26.28 -12.04 -3.64
C ILE A 502 26.69 -12.60 -5.02
N GLY A 503 25.85 -13.45 -5.60
CA GLY A 503 26.09 -14.13 -6.89
C GLY A 503 25.94 -13.25 -8.14
N ALA A 504 25.92 -13.88 -9.31
CA ALA A 504 25.58 -13.22 -10.58
C ALA A 504 24.08 -12.84 -10.64
N TRP A 505 23.74 -11.82 -11.43
CA TRP A 505 22.40 -11.20 -11.39
C TRP A 505 22.08 -10.45 -12.70
N GLY A 506 20.81 -10.15 -12.96
CA GLY A 506 20.35 -9.52 -14.20
C GLY A 506 18.97 -8.86 -14.14
N ALA A 507 18.81 -7.78 -13.39
CA ALA A 507 17.76 -6.79 -13.64
C ALA A 507 18.33 -5.35 -13.62
N SER A 508 17.47 -4.34 -13.72
CA SER A 508 17.84 -2.92 -13.71
C SER A 508 17.77 -2.32 -12.30
N GLY A 509 18.36 -1.13 -12.10
CA GLY A 509 18.14 -0.30 -10.90
C GLY A 509 18.90 -0.68 -9.62
N LEU A 510 19.66 -1.79 -9.59
CA LEU A 510 20.50 -2.13 -8.43
C LEU A 510 21.97 -1.72 -8.62
N SER A 511 22.55 -1.14 -7.57
CA SER A 511 24.01 -1.02 -7.42
C SER A 511 24.52 -2.07 -6.42
N ARG A 512 25.72 -2.62 -6.64
CA ARG A 512 26.24 -3.72 -5.82
C ARG A 512 27.74 -3.69 -5.56
N SER A 513 28.12 -4.37 -4.48
CA SER A 513 29.47 -4.87 -4.19
C SER A 513 29.35 -6.34 -3.75
N SER A 514 30.47 -7.01 -3.42
CA SER A 514 30.46 -8.43 -3.00
C SER A 514 29.53 -8.74 -1.81
N HIS A 515 29.23 -7.74 -0.95
CA HIS A 515 28.40 -7.91 0.25
C HIS A 515 27.33 -6.85 0.49
N ASN A 516 27.05 -5.97 -0.48
CA ASN A 516 25.97 -4.99 -0.38
C ASN A 516 25.22 -4.86 -1.71
N VAL A 517 23.89 -4.80 -1.63
CA VAL A 517 22.97 -4.47 -2.72
C VAL A 517 22.20 -3.21 -2.32
N ARG A 518 22.01 -2.28 -3.25
CA ARG A 518 21.14 -1.11 -3.04
C ARG A 518 20.15 -0.94 -4.19
N PHE A 519 18.89 -0.68 -3.85
CA PHE A 519 17.84 -0.23 -4.77
C PHE A 519 17.52 1.23 -4.48
N ASN A 520 17.22 2.00 -5.52
CA ASN A 520 16.65 3.35 -5.40
C ASN A 520 15.64 3.53 -6.53
N GLY A 521 14.38 3.79 -6.18
CA GLY A 521 13.27 3.94 -7.12
C GLY A 521 11.99 4.29 -6.36
N ASP A 522 10.86 3.83 -6.88
CA ASP A 522 9.49 4.08 -6.41
C ASP A 522 8.80 2.79 -5.89
N LEU A 523 7.48 2.88 -5.65
CA LEU A 523 6.48 1.81 -5.59
C LEU A 523 5.28 2.20 -6.47
N GLU A 524 5.52 2.47 -7.77
CA GLU A 524 4.43 2.58 -8.75
C GLU A 524 3.70 1.22 -8.92
N TYR A 525 4.45 0.14 -8.75
CA TYR A 525 4.05 -1.26 -8.81
C TYR A 525 4.68 -2.04 -7.64
N ASP A 526 4.05 -3.16 -7.25
CA ASP A 526 4.64 -4.16 -6.37
C ASP A 526 6.00 -4.64 -6.90
N LYS A 527 6.95 -4.90 -6.00
CA LYS A 527 8.31 -5.31 -6.37
C LYS A 527 8.74 -6.59 -5.67
N VAL A 528 9.42 -7.47 -6.40
CA VAL A 528 10.11 -8.64 -5.85
C VAL A 528 11.61 -8.45 -6.06
N ILE A 529 12.35 -8.34 -4.97
CA ILE A 529 13.82 -8.20 -5.00
C ILE A 529 14.44 -9.50 -4.51
N GLU A 530 15.15 -10.19 -5.40
CA GLU A 530 15.87 -11.43 -5.07
C GLU A 530 17.38 -11.20 -5.02
N VAL A 531 18.01 -11.67 -3.95
CA VAL A 531 19.47 -11.67 -3.78
C VAL A 531 19.95 -13.11 -3.60
N SER A 532 20.65 -13.62 -4.62
CA SER A 532 21.29 -14.93 -4.57
C SER A 532 22.61 -14.84 -3.80
N LEU A 533 22.78 -15.75 -2.84
CA LEU A 533 23.96 -15.89 -1.99
C LEU A 533 24.63 -17.23 -2.30
N VAL A 534 25.87 -17.17 -2.79
CA VAL A 534 26.67 -18.38 -3.03
C VAL A 534 27.56 -18.66 -1.82
N PRO A 535 27.69 -19.93 -1.36
CA PRO A 535 28.68 -20.29 -0.36
C PRO A 535 30.09 -19.92 -0.87
N GLY A 536 30.80 -19.07 -0.13
CA GLY A 536 32.14 -18.66 -0.54
C GLY A 536 33.10 -19.85 -0.55
N VAL A 537 33.71 -20.14 -1.71
CA VAL A 537 34.81 -21.12 -1.79
C VAL A 537 35.98 -20.58 -0.97
N MET A 538 36.19 -21.15 0.22
CA MET A 538 37.37 -20.85 1.05
C MET A 538 38.63 -21.42 0.40
N SER A 539 39.20 -20.68 -0.56
CA SER A 539 40.54 -20.96 -1.11
C SER A 539 41.64 -20.89 -0.05
N ARG A 540 41.35 -20.28 1.11
CA ARG A 540 42.05 -20.48 2.39
C ARG A 540 41.04 -20.53 3.53
N PRO A 541 41.22 -21.41 4.54
CA PRO A 541 40.31 -21.47 5.68
C PRO A 541 40.35 -20.16 6.47
N ALA A 542 39.18 -19.58 6.72
CA ALA A 542 39.04 -18.45 7.62
C ALA A 542 39.60 -18.83 9.01
N PRO A 543 40.36 -17.95 9.68
CA PRO A 543 40.93 -18.27 10.98
C PRO A 543 39.83 -18.43 12.01
N VAL A 544 39.63 -19.68 12.48
CA VAL A 544 38.76 -19.99 13.62
C VAL A 544 39.11 -19.08 14.80
N ILE A 545 38.23 -18.15 15.13
CA ILE A 545 38.35 -17.27 16.29
C ILE A 545 37.93 -18.08 17.52
N ARG A 546 38.90 -18.62 18.26
CA ARG A 546 38.65 -19.10 19.62
C ARG A 546 38.53 -17.88 20.55
N TYR A 547 37.41 -17.75 21.24
CA TYR A 547 37.22 -16.69 22.23
C TYR A 547 38.13 -16.94 23.45
N GLY A 548 39.17 -16.10 23.62
CA GLY A 548 40.02 -16.10 24.82
C GLY A 548 39.23 -15.76 26.08
N ARG A 549 39.41 -16.54 27.15
CA ARG A 549 38.71 -16.39 28.44
C ARG A 549 39.47 -15.40 29.33
N VAL A 550 38.90 -14.22 29.57
CA VAL A 550 39.45 -13.23 30.54
C VAL A 550 38.75 -13.44 31.89
N THR A 551 39.51 -13.82 32.92
CA THR A 551 38.93 -14.56 34.07
C THR A 551 38.68 -13.74 35.35
N ARG A 552 39.11 -12.48 35.47
CA ARG A 552 38.74 -11.59 36.59
C ARG A 552 39.04 -10.11 36.32
N PHE A 553 38.18 -9.23 36.83
CA PHE A 553 38.43 -7.80 37.01
C PHE A 553 37.90 -7.40 38.40
N SER A 554 38.71 -6.69 39.18
CA SER A 554 38.29 -6.05 40.44
C SER A 554 38.80 -4.60 40.48
N GLY A 555 37.93 -3.70 40.92
CA GLY A 555 38.20 -2.27 41.00
C GLY A 555 36.88 -1.49 41.06
N LEU A 556 36.73 -0.61 42.05
CA LEU A 556 35.55 0.24 42.20
C LEU A 556 35.40 1.20 41.02
N MET A 557 34.20 1.27 40.43
CA MET A 557 33.83 2.32 39.48
C MET A 557 32.94 3.36 40.17
N SER A 558 33.23 4.64 39.93
CA SER A 558 32.39 5.77 40.34
C SER A 558 31.21 5.95 39.36
N PRO A 559 30.02 6.41 39.79
CA PRO A 559 28.78 6.31 39.00
C PRO A 559 28.57 7.39 37.91
N TYR A 560 29.56 8.20 37.54
CA TYR A 560 29.37 9.34 36.64
C TYR A 560 29.52 9.02 35.13
N HIS A 561 28.62 9.58 34.32
CA HIS A 561 28.41 9.28 32.89
C HIS A 561 29.54 9.71 31.93
N ILE A 562 30.69 9.04 31.95
CA ILE A 562 31.70 9.13 30.88
C ILE A 562 31.91 7.75 30.28
N LYS A 563 31.48 7.53 29.04
CA LYS A 563 31.69 6.26 28.30
C LYS A 563 33.21 6.04 28.12
N PRO A 564 33.82 4.99 28.71
CA PRO A 564 35.26 4.81 28.63
C PRO A 564 35.68 4.43 27.21
N VAL A 565 36.80 5.01 26.76
CA VAL A 565 37.46 4.63 25.50
C VAL A 565 38.61 3.68 25.82
N VAL A 566 38.49 2.44 25.37
CA VAL A 566 39.54 1.42 25.47
C VAL A 566 40.40 1.48 24.22
N TYR A 567 41.72 1.59 24.38
CA TYR A 567 42.66 1.54 23.26
C TYR A 567 43.29 0.15 23.15
N VAL A 568 43.32 -0.41 21.95
CA VAL A 568 43.89 -1.73 21.66
C VAL A 568 45.05 -1.55 20.70
N ASP A 569 46.27 -1.83 21.16
CA ASP A 569 47.45 -1.88 20.28
C ASP A 569 47.52 -3.25 19.60
N VAL A 570 47.50 -3.26 18.28
CA VAL A 570 47.63 -4.44 17.44
C VAL A 570 49.10 -4.62 17.06
N TYR A 571 49.67 -5.79 17.31
CA TYR A 571 51.04 -6.14 16.98
C TYR A 571 51.09 -7.32 16.01
N ARG A 572 51.86 -7.20 14.93
CA ARG A 572 52.19 -8.32 14.04
C ARG A 572 53.55 -8.90 14.41
N ARG A 573 53.65 -10.22 14.42
CA ARG A 573 54.92 -10.93 14.61
C ARG A 573 55.71 -10.92 13.29
N VAL A 574 56.94 -10.43 13.34
CA VAL A 574 57.90 -10.44 12.23
C VAL A 574 59.15 -11.16 12.72
N GLY A 575 59.30 -12.43 12.33
CA GLY A 575 60.34 -13.33 12.86
C GLY A 575 60.23 -13.54 14.37
N ARG A 576 61.29 -13.16 15.11
CA ARG A 576 61.35 -13.21 16.59
C ARG A 576 60.89 -11.91 17.28
N ARG A 577 60.54 -10.84 16.53
CA ARG A 577 60.11 -9.55 17.10
C ARG A 577 58.61 -9.30 16.87
N TYR A 578 58.02 -8.46 17.71
CA TYR A 578 56.65 -7.95 17.55
C TYR A 578 56.71 -6.48 17.14
N VAL A 579 56.02 -6.12 16.06
CA VAL A 579 55.95 -4.76 15.52
C VAL A 579 54.52 -4.25 15.69
N ARG A 580 54.34 -3.06 16.27
CA ARG A 580 53.02 -2.43 16.42
C ARG A 580 52.54 -1.97 15.03
N GLU A 581 51.38 -2.45 14.60
CA GLU A 581 50.78 -2.03 13.33
C GLU A 581 49.85 -0.83 13.50
N ARG A 582 48.98 -0.85 14.51
CA ARG A 582 48.01 0.23 14.76
C ARG A 582 47.47 0.22 16.19
N THR A 583 46.91 1.35 16.61
CA THR A 583 46.11 1.48 17.82
C THR A 583 44.65 1.71 17.43
N VAL A 584 43.72 0.96 18.05
CA VAL A 584 42.27 1.08 17.79
C VAL A 584 41.58 1.61 19.04
N GLY A 585 40.89 2.75 18.94
CA GLY A 585 40.04 3.27 20.02
C GLY A 585 38.64 2.68 19.96
N VAL A 586 38.16 2.12 21.06
CA VAL A 586 36.85 1.46 21.19
C VAL A 586 36.05 2.16 22.28
N ARG A 587 34.93 2.79 21.93
CA ARG A 587 33.95 3.31 22.90
C ARG A 587 33.16 2.14 23.48
N VAL A 588 33.05 2.04 24.80
CA VAL A 588 32.31 0.97 25.48
C VAL A 588 30.99 1.53 26.05
N SER A 589 29.88 0.82 25.82
CA SER A 589 28.57 1.09 26.44
C SER A 589 28.37 0.32 27.76
N THR A 590 27.64 0.94 28.69
CA THR A 590 27.31 0.50 30.07
C THR A 590 25.97 -0.25 30.15
N TYR A 591 25.59 -1.00 31.20
CA TYR A 591 26.21 -1.36 32.50
C TYR A 591 25.77 -2.80 32.90
N THR A 592 26.52 -3.49 33.78
CA THR A 592 26.15 -4.72 34.53
C THR A 592 27.33 -5.12 35.44
N SER A 593 27.06 -5.55 36.66
CA SER A 593 28.06 -6.03 37.64
C SER A 593 28.35 -7.53 37.44
N THR A 594 29.49 -7.96 38.00
CA THR A 594 30.06 -9.33 37.99
C THR A 594 30.46 -9.94 36.61
N THR A 595 31.74 -10.31 36.50
CA THR A 595 32.37 -11.18 35.48
C THR A 595 31.97 -10.98 34.00
N ARG A 596 32.36 -9.85 33.40
CA ARG A 596 32.06 -9.54 32.00
C ARG A 596 33.09 -10.06 30.98
N LYS A 597 32.59 -10.65 29.89
CA LYS A 597 33.29 -10.78 28.61
C LYS A 597 33.09 -9.49 27.80
N TYR A 598 34.12 -9.01 27.11
CA TYR A 598 34.04 -7.82 26.24
C TYR A 598 34.11 -8.24 24.77
N LEU A 599 33.07 -7.93 23.99
CA LEU A 599 33.08 -8.04 22.54
C LEU A 599 33.63 -6.74 21.93
N LEU A 600 34.72 -6.84 21.18
CA LEU A 600 35.27 -5.70 20.44
C LEU A 600 34.44 -5.49 19.15
N PRO A 601 33.99 -4.27 18.83
CA PRO A 601 33.23 -4.02 17.62
C PRO A 601 34.13 -4.13 16.38
N TYR A 602 33.77 -5.10 15.52
CA TYR A 602 33.99 -5.14 14.07
C TYR A 602 35.34 -4.64 13.49
N ARG A 603 36.30 -5.56 13.39
CA ARG A 603 37.18 -5.77 12.22
C ARG A 603 37.95 -7.08 12.42
N PRO A 604 38.20 -7.90 11.38
CA PRO A 604 39.03 -9.09 11.53
C PRO A 604 40.46 -8.67 11.87
N LEU A 605 40.86 -8.93 13.11
CA LEU A 605 42.24 -9.01 13.51
C LEU A 605 42.65 -10.48 13.27
N GLY A 606 43.72 -10.72 12.51
CA GLY A 606 44.12 -12.07 12.09
C GLY A 606 44.61 -12.98 13.23
N ARG A 607 45.33 -14.06 12.92
CA ARG A 607 46.06 -14.78 13.99
C ARG A 607 47.28 -13.97 14.42
N GLY A 608 47.33 -13.55 15.69
CA GLY A 608 48.41 -12.74 16.27
C GLY A 608 48.30 -12.62 17.79
N TYR A 609 49.35 -12.13 18.45
CA TYR A 609 49.34 -11.83 19.88
C TYR A 609 48.91 -10.37 20.10
N TYR A 610 47.93 -10.15 20.97
CA TYR A 610 47.40 -8.81 21.24
C TYR A 610 47.85 -8.30 22.61
N HIS A 611 48.27 -7.02 22.64
CA HIS A 611 48.58 -6.29 23.86
C HIS A 611 47.54 -5.18 24.03
N VAL A 612 46.53 -5.43 24.87
CA VAL A 612 45.51 -4.44 25.19
C VAL A 612 46.09 -3.47 26.22
N ARG A 613 46.02 -2.16 25.95
CA ARG A 613 46.44 -1.10 26.88
C ARG A 613 45.23 -0.28 27.32
N THR A 614 44.75 -0.49 28.53
CA THR A 614 43.59 0.27 29.03
C THR A 614 44.03 1.48 29.84
N ARG A 615 43.34 2.61 29.66
CA ARG A 615 43.47 3.81 30.50
C ARG A 615 42.07 4.23 30.94
N PHE A 616 41.85 4.33 32.24
CA PHE A 616 40.52 4.65 32.78
C PHE A 616 40.47 6.13 33.20
N PRO A 617 39.48 6.91 32.76
CA PRO A 617 39.25 8.24 33.30
C PRO A 617 38.69 8.12 34.72
N ALA A 618 39.22 8.95 35.62
CA ALA A 618 38.72 9.15 36.97
C ALA A 618 38.53 10.64 37.20
N ARG A 619 37.34 11.07 37.64
CA ARG A 619 37.04 12.48 37.87
C ARG A 619 37.22 12.80 39.36
N TYR A 620 37.89 13.92 39.66
CA TYR A 620 37.97 14.45 41.02
C TYR A 620 37.68 15.96 40.94
N GLY A 621 36.49 16.35 41.40
CA GLY A 621 35.92 17.66 41.09
C GLY A 621 35.70 17.86 39.58
N SER A 622 36.03 19.05 39.08
CA SER A 622 35.91 19.39 37.64
C SER A 622 36.99 18.74 36.76
N LYS A 623 38.12 18.29 37.34
CA LYS A 623 39.28 17.76 36.60
C LYS A 623 39.13 16.28 36.27
N VAL A 624 39.52 15.91 35.04
CA VAL A 624 39.60 14.51 34.58
C VAL A 624 41.05 14.04 34.69
N PHE A 625 41.28 13.07 35.55
CA PHE A 625 42.53 12.33 35.66
C PHE A 625 42.42 11.03 34.87
N TYR A 626 43.56 10.44 34.50
CA TYR A 626 43.60 9.17 33.80
C TYR A 626 44.61 8.24 34.47
N SER A 627 44.23 6.99 34.72
CA SER A 627 45.10 5.96 35.30
C SER A 627 46.42 5.80 34.52
N PRO A 628 47.47 5.23 35.13
CA PRO A 628 48.56 4.64 34.35
C PRO A 628 48.01 3.60 33.35
N TRP A 629 48.72 3.39 32.24
CA TRP A 629 48.37 2.37 31.26
C TRP A 629 48.55 0.97 31.84
N LYS A 630 47.49 0.15 31.88
CA LYS A 630 47.59 -1.28 32.23
C LYS A 630 47.69 -2.12 30.97
N THR A 631 48.65 -3.03 30.91
CA THR A 631 48.91 -3.90 29.75
C THR A 631 48.41 -5.31 30.02
N PHE A 632 47.62 -5.87 29.11
CA PHE A 632 47.09 -7.23 29.20
C PHE A 632 47.46 -8.04 27.96
N ARG A 633 47.86 -9.30 28.15
CA ARG A 633 48.17 -10.25 27.09
C ARG A 633 46.91 -11.05 26.76
N VAL A 634 46.44 -10.99 25.52
CA VAL A 634 45.35 -11.83 25.03
C VAL A 634 45.95 -12.92 24.13
N ILE A 635 45.55 -14.17 24.39
CA ILE A 635 45.95 -15.39 23.66
C ILE A 635 44.78 -15.82 22.78
#